data_AF-A0AAW1Y1I3-F1
#
_entry.id   AF-A0AAW1Y1I3-F1
#
_cell.length_a   1.000
_cell.length_b   1.000
_cell.length_c   1.000
_cell.angle_alpha   90.00
_cell.angle_beta   90.00
_cell.angle_gamma   90.00
#
_symmetry.space_group_name_H-M   'P 1'
#
loop_
_entity.id
_entity.type
_entity.pdbx_description
1 polymer ?
#
loop_
_entity_poly.entity_id
_entity_poly.type
_entity_poly.pdbx_seq_one_letter_code
_entity_poly.pdbx_strand_id
1 'polypeptide(L)'
;MEENCSPQEICDKYHAIHSQVYEWFNISFDKFGRTSTPQQTEVCQAIFNKLLENEWLSENTMQQLYCDTCTRFLADRLVEGTCPTQGCDYTSARGDQCEKCGKLLNPAELKDPKCKVCKSTPRIRDTNHLFLELPLLKDRLEEYINKMSDKVFYVWFDAPIGYVSITKCYTPDWEKWWKNPEDVELYQFMGKDNVPFPPVMFPSTLLGTGENWTLMKTISVTEYLNYETGKFSKSKGIGVFGNDAKDTNIPVEVWRYYLLTNRPEVSDTLFTWADLQAKLNSELLNNLGNFINRVLSFVANLQLKKWVNVWSNTVEAMEKVKLKQGLKIAMSISSEGNAYLQESQFWKLYKEDQPRCSIVMRTSVGLVQLLACLLEPFMPSFSIEVFKQLNLPPEMHTSLCDEKGDIDRARRPWEIVPIGHKIGKPETLFKELKDDEVDFLRKKFAGSQADRKEREEAEAVKLAEQLKKSKVSDNTGKKKQQTTKSATKSPTEAEISISRLDIRVGLITKAQKHPDADSLYVEEIDVGEGQPRTVVSGLVKYIPLEEMQNRKVCVLCNLKPASMRGIKSQAMVLAASNSDHTAVELVDPPKSAQVGERVTFPGFEGEPDDVLNPKKKVWETLQVDLHSNSELTACYKDIPLTTSAGVCTVSSIRGGSIR
;
A
#
# COMPACT_ATOMS: atom_id res chain seq x y z
N MET A 1 21.41 10.33 -28.33
CA MET A 1 20.38 10.11 -27.27
C MET A 1 21.11 9.91 -25.96
N GLU A 2 20.46 10.13 -24.81
CA GLU A 2 21.16 10.17 -23.51
C GLU A 2 21.81 8.83 -23.13
N GLU A 3 21.26 7.69 -23.59
CA GLU A 3 21.87 6.35 -23.43
C GLU A 3 22.73 5.88 -24.64
N ASN A 4 23.06 6.76 -25.59
CA ASN A 4 23.89 6.48 -26.79
C ASN A 4 23.46 5.32 -27.73
N CYS A 5 22.25 4.78 -27.57
CA CYS A 5 21.63 3.81 -28.48
C CYS A 5 20.55 4.43 -29.38
N SER A 6 20.01 3.64 -30.32
CA SER A 6 18.90 4.02 -31.21
C SER A 6 17.53 4.03 -30.50
N PRO A 7 16.48 4.63 -31.09
CA PRO A 7 15.14 4.62 -30.51
C PRO A 7 14.54 3.20 -30.43
N GLN A 8 14.97 2.29 -31.30
CA GLN A 8 14.53 0.90 -31.31
C GLN A 8 15.15 0.13 -30.14
N GLU A 9 16.48 0.17 -30.01
CA GLU A 9 17.22 -0.54 -28.95
C GLU A 9 16.80 -0.09 -27.54
N ILE A 10 16.55 1.21 -27.33
CA ILE A 10 16.06 1.70 -26.03
C ILE A 10 14.63 1.20 -25.75
N CYS A 11 13.74 1.17 -26.76
CA CYS A 11 12.41 0.62 -26.60
C CYS A 11 12.44 -0.90 -26.36
N ASP A 12 13.34 -1.64 -27.01
CA ASP A 12 13.53 -3.08 -26.81
C ASP A 12 13.99 -3.39 -25.38
N LYS A 13 15.03 -2.66 -24.93
CA LYS A 13 15.57 -2.73 -23.56
C LYS A 13 14.48 -2.48 -22.51
N TYR A 14 13.76 -1.36 -22.61
CA TYR A 14 12.76 -1.01 -21.60
C TYR A 14 11.48 -1.85 -21.71
N HIS A 15 11.06 -2.29 -22.89
CA HIS A 15 9.94 -3.24 -23.02
C HIS A 15 10.23 -4.58 -22.31
N ALA A 16 11.45 -5.12 -22.46
CA ALA A 16 11.87 -6.33 -21.75
C ALA A 16 11.85 -6.14 -20.22
N ILE A 17 12.36 -5.00 -19.73
CA ILE A 17 12.33 -4.65 -18.30
C ILE A 17 10.88 -4.53 -17.78
N HIS A 18 9.99 -3.86 -18.52
CA HIS A 18 8.58 -3.76 -18.16
C HIS A 18 7.91 -5.13 -18.13
N SER A 19 8.13 -5.98 -19.13
CA SER A 19 7.59 -7.35 -19.17
C SER A 19 8.00 -8.16 -17.94
N GLN A 20 9.28 -8.15 -17.58
CA GLN A 20 9.79 -8.85 -16.38
C GLN A 20 9.20 -8.31 -15.07
N VAL A 21 8.95 -7.00 -14.99
CA VAL A 21 8.28 -6.40 -13.83
C VAL A 21 6.83 -6.84 -13.75
N TYR A 22 6.07 -6.82 -14.85
CA TYR A 22 4.67 -7.24 -14.86
C TYR A 22 4.51 -8.74 -14.62
N GLU A 23 5.40 -9.57 -15.16
CA GLU A 23 5.50 -11.01 -14.87
C GLU A 23 5.77 -11.27 -13.38
N TRP A 24 6.76 -10.58 -12.78
CA TRP A 24 7.06 -10.72 -11.35
C TRP A 24 5.92 -10.23 -10.45
N PHE A 25 5.20 -9.18 -10.84
CA PHE A 25 3.99 -8.70 -10.17
C PHE A 25 2.75 -9.59 -10.41
N ASN A 26 2.89 -10.68 -11.18
CA ASN A 26 1.85 -11.61 -11.58
C ASN A 26 0.65 -10.91 -12.27
N ILE A 27 0.94 -10.04 -13.24
CA ILE A 27 -0.04 -9.34 -14.07
C ILE A 27 -0.32 -10.18 -15.33
N SER A 28 -1.42 -10.91 -15.30
CA SER A 28 -1.85 -11.86 -16.34
C SER A 28 -2.43 -11.17 -17.58
N PHE A 29 -1.60 -10.48 -18.37
CA PHE A 29 -1.99 -9.98 -19.69
C PHE A 29 -2.04 -11.12 -20.72
N ASP A 30 -3.18 -11.30 -21.41
CA ASP A 30 -3.26 -12.15 -22.62
C ASP A 30 -2.25 -11.70 -23.70
N LYS A 31 -2.05 -10.37 -23.79
CA LYS A 31 -1.03 -9.76 -24.65
C LYS A 31 -0.44 -8.50 -24.03
N PHE A 32 0.76 -8.61 -23.48
CA PHE A 32 1.61 -7.43 -23.30
C PHE A 32 2.24 -7.06 -24.67
N GLY A 33 1.84 -5.92 -25.23
CA GLY A 33 2.15 -5.51 -26.60
C GLY A 33 3.06 -4.28 -26.73
N ARG A 34 3.14 -3.74 -27.96
CA ARG A 34 3.93 -2.56 -28.33
C ARG A 34 3.25 -1.78 -29.46
N THR A 35 3.40 -0.45 -29.45
CA THR A 35 3.03 0.44 -30.56
C THR A 35 4.09 0.49 -31.67
N SER A 36 5.32 0.05 -31.42
CA SER A 36 6.38 -0.03 -32.44
C SER A 36 6.21 -1.26 -33.35
N THR A 37 5.11 -1.34 -34.10
CA THR A 37 4.73 -2.49 -34.95
C THR A 37 4.16 -2.05 -36.30
N PRO A 38 4.28 -2.87 -37.37
CA PRO A 38 3.61 -2.61 -38.64
C PRO A 38 2.08 -2.48 -38.51
N GLN A 39 1.48 -3.26 -37.61
CA GLN A 39 0.04 -3.24 -37.31
C GLN A 39 -0.41 -1.91 -36.69
N GLN A 40 0.42 -1.24 -35.88
CA GLN A 40 0.14 0.13 -35.44
C GLN A 40 0.09 1.06 -36.65
N THR A 41 1.12 1.03 -37.50
CA THR A 41 1.18 1.90 -38.69
C THR A 41 -0.04 1.70 -39.58
N GLU A 42 -0.40 0.45 -39.87
CA GLU A 42 -1.55 0.08 -40.69
C GLU A 42 -2.89 0.56 -40.09
N VAL A 43 -3.16 0.30 -38.80
CA VAL A 43 -4.42 0.69 -38.14
C VAL A 43 -4.51 2.20 -37.97
N CYS A 44 -3.41 2.88 -37.59
CA CYS A 44 -3.36 4.34 -37.55
C CYS A 44 -3.62 4.97 -38.93
N GLN A 45 -3.02 4.43 -40.00
CA GLN A 45 -3.25 4.91 -41.37
C GLN A 45 -4.69 4.66 -41.84
N ALA A 46 -5.29 3.51 -41.51
CA ALA A 46 -6.69 3.23 -41.84
C ALA A 46 -7.65 4.24 -41.16
N ILE A 47 -7.48 4.47 -39.85
CA ILE A 47 -8.28 5.43 -39.08
C ILE A 47 -8.05 6.87 -39.59
N PHE A 48 -6.80 7.26 -39.83
CA PHE A 48 -6.45 8.57 -40.38
C PHE A 48 -7.06 8.81 -41.76
N ASN A 49 -6.96 7.83 -42.67
CA ASN A 49 -7.56 7.93 -43.99
C ASN A 49 -9.08 8.06 -43.92
N LYS A 50 -9.75 7.33 -43.00
CA LYS A 50 -11.19 7.49 -42.77
C LYS A 50 -11.57 8.86 -42.22
N LEU A 51 -10.76 9.44 -41.34
CA LEU A 51 -10.97 10.82 -40.86
C LEU A 51 -10.77 11.86 -41.97
N LEU A 52 -9.83 11.62 -42.89
CA LEU A 52 -9.57 12.47 -44.06
C LEU A 52 -10.69 12.36 -45.11
N GLU A 53 -11.13 11.14 -45.44
CA GLU A 53 -12.23 10.84 -46.36
C GLU A 53 -13.56 11.44 -45.90
N ASN A 54 -13.78 11.52 -44.58
CA ASN A 54 -14.97 12.09 -43.96
C ASN A 54 -14.82 13.58 -43.57
N GLU A 55 -13.80 14.27 -44.09
CA GLU A 55 -13.56 15.73 -43.92
C GLU A 55 -13.37 16.23 -42.46
N TRP A 56 -13.00 15.35 -41.51
CA TRP A 56 -12.74 15.74 -40.10
C TRP A 56 -11.34 16.30 -39.83
N LEU A 57 -10.49 16.42 -40.86
CA LEU A 57 -9.11 16.89 -40.74
C LEU A 57 -8.91 18.22 -41.49
N SER A 58 -8.39 19.24 -40.81
CA SER A 58 -7.96 20.50 -41.42
C SER A 58 -6.42 20.60 -41.47
N GLU A 59 -5.89 21.32 -42.46
CA GLU A 59 -4.47 21.66 -42.55
C GLU A 59 -4.27 23.13 -42.18
N ASN A 60 -3.45 23.41 -41.16
CA ASN A 60 -3.09 24.77 -40.77
C ASN A 60 -1.57 24.93 -40.66
N THR A 61 -1.07 26.09 -41.12
CA THR A 61 0.33 26.48 -40.97
C THR A 61 0.58 27.01 -39.54
N MET A 62 1.55 26.42 -38.84
CA MET A 62 2.00 26.85 -37.52
C MET A 62 3.47 27.28 -37.54
N GLN A 63 3.83 28.16 -36.61
CA GLN A 63 5.22 28.53 -36.34
C GLN A 63 5.82 27.62 -35.27
N GLN A 64 6.94 26.97 -35.60
CA GLN A 64 7.70 26.12 -34.68
C GLN A 64 9.19 26.47 -34.72
N LEU A 65 9.89 26.19 -33.62
CA LEU A 65 11.34 26.38 -33.53
C LEU A 65 12.07 25.28 -34.31
N TYR A 66 12.90 25.68 -35.27
CA TYR A 66 13.73 24.83 -36.09
C TYR A 66 15.20 25.05 -35.74
N CYS A 67 15.93 23.96 -35.50
CA CYS A 67 17.37 23.98 -35.30
C CYS A 67 18.07 23.60 -36.60
N ASP A 68 18.77 24.55 -37.22
CA ASP A 68 19.52 24.30 -38.45
C ASP A 68 20.70 23.35 -38.23
N THR A 69 21.37 23.41 -37.08
CA THR A 69 22.48 22.51 -36.71
C THR A 69 22.02 21.04 -36.58
N CYS A 70 20.79 20.80 -36.14
CA CYS A 70 20.18 19.47 -36.06
C CYS A 70 19.24 19.17 -37.24
N THR A 71 19.17 20.06 -38.24
CA THR A 71 18.30 20.00 -39.42
C THR A 71 16.85 19.55 -39.14
N ARG A 72 16.23 20.05 -38.06
CA ARG A 72 14.89 19.60 -37.63
C ARG A 72 14.11 20.63 -36.81
N PHE A 73 12.79 20.48 -36.80
CA PHE A 73 11.90 21.10 -35.81
C PHE A 73 12.15 20.54 -34.41
N LEU A 74 11.96 21.39 -33.40
CA LEU A 74 12.13 21.07 -31.99
C LEU A 74 10.77 21.00 -31.30
N ALA A 75 10.36 19.81 -30.91
CA ALA A 75 9.33 19.64 -29.89
C ALA A 75 9.78 20.23 -28.55
N ASP A 76 8.84 20.67 -27.72
CA ASP A 76 9.02 21.53 -26.55
C ASP A 76 10.11 21.04 -25.58
N ARG A 77 10.14 19.72 -25.33
CA ARG A 77 11.16 19.02 -24.51
C ARG A 77 12.60 19.10 -25.03
N LEU A 78 12.80 19.57 -26.25
CA LEU A 78 14.09 19.79 -26.92
C LEU A 78 14.48 21.28 -26.97
N VAL A 79 13.65 22.17 -26.42
CA VAL A 79 13.91 23.60 -26.28
C VAL A 79 14.15 23.91 -24.80
N GLU A 80 15.21 24.64 -24.52
CA GLU A 80 15.52 25.23 -23.21
C GLU A 80 15.75 26.74 -23.38
N GLY A 81 15.48 27.55 -22.36
CA GLY A 81 15.71 28.99 -22.43
C GLY A 81 15.34 29.74 -21.15
N THR A 82 15.43 31.07 -21.19
CA THR A 82 15.08 31.92 -20.05
C THR A 82 13.56 32.17 -20.01
N CYS A 83 12.97 31.94 -18.84
CA CYS A 83 11.54 32.10 -18.61
C CYS A 83 11.06 33.53 -18.93
N PRO A 84 9.98 33.72 -19.71
CA PRO A 84 9.45 35.04 -20.00
C PRO A 84 8.81 35.73 -18.78
N THR A 85 8.29 34.94 -17.84
CA THR A 85 7.54 35.40 -16.65
C THR A 85 8.33 36.39 -15.80
N GLN A 86 7.76 37.58 -15.59
CA GLN A 86 8.34 38.66 -14.79
C GLN A 86 8.65 38.20 -13.36
N GLY A 87 9.86 38.49 -12.87
CA GLY A 87 10.33 38.10 -11.54
C GLY A 87 10.67 36.61 -11.36
N CYS A 88 10.55 35.80 -12.41
CA CYS A 88 10.97 34.39 -12.37
C CYS A 88 12.45 34.24 -12.73
N ASP A 89 12.87 34.81 -13.87
CA ASP A 89 14.25 34.88 -14.35
C ASP A 89 15.02 33.53 -14.34
N TYR A 90 14.28 32.42 -14.49
CA TYR A 90 14.85 31.08 -14.56
C TYR A 90 15.44 30.83 -15.95
N THR A 91 16.76 30.71 -16.05
CA THR A 91 17.52 30.64 -17.31
C THR A 91 17.48 29.28 -18.02
N SER A 92 16.78 28.29 -17.45
CA SER A 92 16.71 26.91 -17.95
C SER A 92 15.28 26.36 -17.90
N ALA A 93 14.28 27.20 -18.20
CA ALA A 93 12.91 26.75 -18.42
C ALA A 93 12.83 25.85 -19.66
N ARG A 94 11.91 24.87 -19.65
CA ARG A 94 11.62 24.02 -20.81
C ARG A 94 10.59 24.70 -21.70
N GLY A 95 10.48 24.27 -22.96
CA GLY A 95 9.53 24.83 -23.92
C GLY A 95 8.07 24.79 -23.46
N ASP A 96 7.69 23.76 -22.70
CA ASP A 96 6.33 23.49 -22.22
C ASP A 96 6.03 24.08 -20.84
N GLN A 97 7.03 24.16 -19.93
CA GLN A 97 6.82 24.62 -18.56
C GLN A 97 8.10 25.19 -17.92
N CYS A 98 7.95 26.25 -17.14
CA CYS A 98 9.00 26.74 -16.25
C CYS A 98 8.97 26.00 -14.90
N GLU A 99 10.03 25.26 -14.60
CA GLU A 99 10.13 24.46 -13.36
C GLU A 99 10.26 25.31 -12.08
N LYS A 100 10.67 26.58 -12.18
CA LYS A 100 10.79 27.50 -11.03
C LYS A 100 9.47 28.14 -10.62
N CYS A 101 8.57 28.46 -11.56
CA CYS A 101 7.29 29.14 -11.27
C CYS A 101 6.03 28.37 -11.69
N GLY A 102 6.17 27.17 -12.24
CA GLY A 102 5.05 26.32 -12.68
C GLY A 102 4.28 26.81 -13.91
N LYS A 103 4.50 28.05 -14.39
CA LYS A 103 3.79 28.58 -15.58
C LYS A 103 4.05 27.69 -16.79
N LEU A 104 2.96 27.27 -17.44
CA LEU A 104 2.99 26.69 -18.78
C LEU A 104 3.49 27.74 -19.78
N LEU A 105 4.24 27.29 -20.77
CA LEU A 105 4.87 28.12 -21.80
C LEU A 105 4.57 27.54 -23.19
N ASN A 106 4.68 28.40 -24.20
CA ASN A 106 4.90 27.98 -25.57
C ASN A 106 6.40 28.15 -25.87
N PRO A 107 7.08 27.22 -26.58
CA PRO A 107 8.51 27.32 -26.83
C PRO A 107 8.96 28.63 -27.51
N ALA A 108 8.09 29.27 -28.30
CA ALA A 108 8.36 30.56 -28.93
C ALA A 108 8.36 31.76 -27.97
N GLU A 109 7.81 31.63 -26.75
CA GLU A 109 7.86 32.67 -25.70
C GLU A 109 9.20 32.72 -24.93
N LEU A 110 10.06 31.70 -25.07
CA LEU A 110 11.32 31.63 -24.33
C LEU A 110 12.30 32.73 -24.78
N LYS A 111 12.87 33.45 -23.82
CA LYS A 111 13.95 34.41 -24.05
C LYS A 111 15.27 33.64 -24.20
N ASP A 112 16.07 33.95 -25.23
CA ASP A 112 17.30 33.21 -25.56
C ASP A 112 17.06 31.68 -25.65
N PRO A 113 16.19 31.22 -26.58
CA PRO A 113 15.88 29.80 -26.75
C PRO A 113 17.09 29.08 -27.34
N LYS A 114 17.32 27.85 -26.89
CA LYS A 114 18.44 26.99 -27.29
C LYS A 114 17.96 25.57 -27.55
N CYS A 115 18.55 24.93 -28.56
CA CYS A 115 18.33 23.50 -28.78
C CYS A 115 19.03 22.70 -27.69
N LYS A 116 18.28 21.95 -26.87
CA LYS A 116 18.82 21.15 -25.76
C LYS A 116 19.94 20.17 -26.18
N VAL A 117 19.96 19.74 -27.45
CA VAL A 117 20.90 18.75 -27.99
C VAL A 117 22.24 19.33 -28.47
N CYS A 118 22.24 20.43 -29.25
CA CYS A 118 23.47 21.03 -29.81
C CYS A 118 23.79 22.43 -29.26
N LYS A 119 22.94 22.96 -28.36
CA LYS A 119 23.03 24.26 -27.68
C LYS A 119 23.04 25.51 -28.59
N SER A 120 22.88 25.37 -29.91
CA SER A 120 22.65 26.50 -30.81
C SER A 120 21.24 27.06 -30.67
N THR A 121 21.11 28.37 -30.92
CA THR A 121 19.83 29.08 -30.99
C THR A 121 19.01 28.56 -32.19
N PRO A 122 17.76 28.11 -32.01
CA PRO A 122 16.87 27.77 -33.11
C PRO A 122 16.18 29.04 -33.65
N ARG A 123 15.69 28.97 -34.88
CA ARG A 123 14.86 30.02 -35.51
C ARG A 123 13.42 29.57 -35.65
N ILE A 124 12.48 30.51 -35.60
CA ILE A 124 11.09 30.23 -35.98
C ILE A 124 11.05 29.91 -37.48
N ARG A 125 10.31 28.86 -37.86
CA ARG A 125 9.94 28.55 -39.24
C ARG A 125 8.50 28.07 -39.29
N ASP A 126 7.83 28.39 -40.38
CA ASP A 126 6.49 27.91 -40.66
C ASP A 126 6.52 26.42 -41.04
N THR A 127 5.51 25.67 -40.61
CA THR A 127 5.29 24.25 -40.93
C THR A 127 3.80 23.94 -40.90
N ASN A 128 3.31 23.18 -41.87
CA ASN A 128 1.93 22.74 -41.86
C ASN A 128 1.76 21.57 -40.89
N HIS A 129 0.60 21.52 -40.25
CA HIS A 129 0.16 20.43 -39.37
C HIS A 129 -1.29 20.09 -39.70
N LEU A 130 -1.67 18.82 -39.50
CA LEU A 130 -3.06 18.36 -39.60
C LEU A 130 -3.71 18.35 -38.23
N PHE A 131 -4.95 18.82 -38.17
CA PHE A 131 -5.74 18.97 -36.95
C PHE A 131 -7.03 18.17 -37.06
N LEU A 132 -7.38 17.44 -36.01
CA LEU A 132 -8.68 16.79 -35.88
C LEU A 132 -9.70 17.82 -35.40
N GLU A 133 -10.76 18.05 -36.17
CA GLU A 133 -11.80 19.04 -35.88
C GLU A 133 -12.78 18.57 -34.80
N LEU A 134 -12.26 18.44 -33.57
CA LEU A 134 -13.04 18.13 -32.37
C LEU A 134 -14.29 19.00 -32.18
N PRO A 135 -14.32 20.31 -32.53
CA PRO A 135 -15.54 21.12 -32.42
C PRO A 135 -16.69 20.62 -33.32
N LEU A 136 -16.39 20.00 -34.46
CA LEU A 136 -17.40 19.44 -35.37
C LEU A 136 -17.89 18.07 -34.92
N LEU A 137 -17.06 17.32 -34.19
CA LEU A 137 -17.42 16.05 -33.54
C LEU A 137 -18.13 16.24 -32.18
N LYS A 138 -18.24 17.48 -31.69
CA LYS A 138 -18.72 17.82 -30.35
C LYS A 138 -20.05 17.18 -30.01
N ASP A 139 -21.08 17.33 -30.84
CA ASP A 139 -22.45 16.91 -30.47
C ASP A 139 -22.56 15.38 -30.35
N ARG A 140 -21.84 14.62 -31.20
CA ARG A 140 -21.75 13.15 -31.10
C ARG A 140 -20.96 12.70 -29.88
N LEU A 141 -19.92 13.45 -29.51
CA LEU A 141 -19.15 13.20 -28.29
C LEU A 141 -19.96 13.57 -27.03
N GLU A 142 -20.74 14.65 -27.04
CA GLU A 142 -21.66 15.00 -25.96
C GLU A 142 -22.79 13.99 -25.83
N GLU A 143 -23.32 13.42 -26.93
CA GLU A 143 -24.30 12.32 -26.83
C GLU A 143 -23.68 11.06 -26.17
N TYR A 144 -22.39 10.80 -26.39
CA TYR A 144 -21.64 9.71 -25.74
C TYR A 144 -21.31 10.02 -24.27
N ILE A 145 -20.82 11.22 -23.95
CA ILE A 145 -20.47 11.65 -22.57
C ILE A 145 -21.72 11.90 -21.71
N ASN A 146 -22.85 12.32 -22.28
CA ASN A 146 -24.12 12.38 -21.54
C ASN A 146 -24.67 10.98 -21.16
N LYS A 147 -24.10 9.91 -21.74
CA LYS A 147 -24.30 8.52 -21.29
C LYS A 147 -23.19 8.05 -20.32
N MET A 148 -22.13 8.85 -20.09
CA MET A 148 -20.93 8.51 -19.31
C MET A 148 -20.32 9.75 -18.59
N SER A 149 -20.79 10.02 -17.38
CA SER A 149 -20.55 11.24 -16.56
C SER A 149 -19.18 11.94 -16.66
N ASP A 150 -19.24 13.22 -17.08
CA ASP A 150 -18.45 14.39 -16.63
C ASP A 150 -16.90 14.35 -16.65
N LYS A 151 -16.25 14.45 -17.84
CA LYS A 151 -14.79 14.77 -17.99
C LYS A 151 -14.48 15.66 -19.22
N VAL A 152 -13.26 16.23 -19.30
CA VAL A 152 -12.85 17.30 -20.26
C VAL A 152 -11.47 17.06 -20.94
N PHE A 153 -11.12 17.91 -21.93
CA PHE A 153 -10.21 17.65 -23.07
C PHE A 153 -8.72 18.06 -22.91
N TYR A 154 -7.81 17.29 -23.55
CA TYR A 154 -6.50 17.72 -24.09
C TYR A 154 -5.87 16.59 -24.98
N VAL A 155 -4.77 16.86 -25.69
CA VAL A 155 -4.33 16.14 -26.91
C VAL A 155 -3.28 15.02 -26.68
N TRP A 156 -3.58 13.82 -27.20
CA TRP A 156 -2.67 12.80 -27.77
C TRP A 156 -3.50 11.96 -28.78
N PHE A 157 -2.95 11.56 -29.93
CA PHE A 157 -3.72 10.92 -31.03
C PHE A 157 -3.48 9.42 -31.22
N ASP A 158 -2.23 8.99 -31.45
CA ASP A 158 -1.92 7.63 -31.93
C ASP A 158 -1.76 6.59 -30.82
N ALA A 159 -1.30 7.01 -29.63
CA ALA A 159 -1.04 6.11 -28.51
C ALA A 159 -2.27 5.27 -28.09
N PRO A 160 -3.51 5.79 -28.02
CA PRO A 160 -4.71 5.00 -27.76
C PRO A 160 -5.06 3.98 -28.86
N ILE A 161 -4.69 4.25 -30.13
CA ILE A 161 -4.85 3.28 -31.23
C ILE A 161 -3.96 2.03 -30.98
N GLY A 162 -2.95 2.16 -30.12
CA GLY A 162 -2.17 1.05 -29.56
C GLY A 162 -3.00 -0.07 -28.95
N TYR A 163 -4.16 0.20 -28.35
CA TYR A 163 -5.03 -0.87 -27.83
C TYR A 163 -5.53 -1.79 -28.96
N VAL A 164 -5.96 -1.19 -30.08
CA VAL A 164 -6.46 -1.89 -31.27
C VAL A 164 -5.34 -2.68 -31.96
N SER A 165 -4.18 -2.04 -32.17
CA SER A 165 -3.06 -2.68 -32.88
C SER A 165 -2.39 -3.79 -32.07
N ILE A 166 -2.41 -3.72 -30.73
CA ILE A 166 -1.95 -4.80 -29.86
C ILE A 166 -2.89 -6.01 -29.95
N THR A 167 -4.21 -5.82 -30.00
CA THR A 167 -5.16 -6.92 -30.26
C THR A 167 -5.00 -7.50 -31.67
N LYS A 168 -4.73 -6.67 -32.69
CA LYS A 168 -4.37 -7.14 -34.04
C LYS A 168 -3.04 -7.91 -34.09
N CYS A 169 -2.10 -7.59 -33.20
CA CYS A 169 -0.87 -8.37 -32.95
C CYS A 169 -1.09 -9.64 -32.09
N TYR A 170 -2.31 -9.89 -31.61
CA TYR A 170 -2.68 -11.06 -30.81
C TYR A 170 -3.53 -12.05 -31.62
N THR A 171 -4.53 -11.56 -32.36
CA THR A 171 -5.46 -12.39 -33.13
C THR A 171 -5.87 -11.75 -34.46
N PRO A 172 -6.06 -12.53 -35.54
CA PRO A 172 -6.65 -12.02 -36.78
C PRO A 172 -8.11 -11.56 -36.57
N ASP A 173 -8.81 -12.11 -35.58
CA ASP A 173 -10.20 -11.82 -35.23
C ASP A 173 -10.39 -10.52 -34.41
N TRP A 174 -9.41 -9.61 -34.43
CA TRP A 174 -9.40 -8.41 -33.58
C TRP A 174 -10.62 -7.48 -33.78
N GLU A 175 -11.23 -7.45 -34.96
CA GLU A 175 -12.46 -6.68 -35.22
C GLU A 175 -13.67 -7.22 -34.44
N LYS A 176 -13.69 -8.51 -34.05
CA LYS A 176 -14.74 -9.06 -33.17
C LYS A 176 -14.69 -8.48 -31.76
N TRP A 177 -13.57 -7.85 -31.37
CA TRP A 177 -13.40 -7.13 -30.11
C TRP A 177 -13.59 -5.62 -30.28
N TRP A 178 -13.02 -5.05 -31.34
CA TRP A 178 -12.95 -3.58 -31.52
C TRP A 178 -14.01 -2.99 -32.44
N LYS A 179 -14.81 -3.80 -33.15
CA LYS A 179 -15.93 -3.35 -33.99
C LYS A 179 -17.23 -4.11 -33.70
N ASN A 180 -17.46 -4.43 -32.43
CA ASN A 180 -18.65 -5.15 -31.97
C ASN A 180 -19.18 -4.60 -30.63
N PRO A 181 -19.71 -3.36 -30.59
CA PRO A 181 -20.19 -2.71 -29.37
C PRO A 181 -21.37 -3.39 -28.68
N GLU A 182 -22.10 -4.29 -29.37
CA GLU A 182 -23.26 -4.98 -28.81
C GLU A 182 -22.88 -6.17 -27.90
N ASP A 183 -21.83 -6.92 -28.26
CA ASP A 183 -21.36 -8.09 -27.49
C ASP A 183 -20.14 -7.78 -26.57
N VAL A 184 -19.49 -6.61 -26.70
CA VAL A 184 -18.18 -6.33 -26.08
C VAL A 184 -18.20 -5.14 -25.14
N GLU A 185 -18.00 -5.39 -23.85
CA GLU A 185 -17.87 -4.33 -22.84
C GLU A 185 -16.40 -3.92 -22.63
N LEU A 186 -16.00 -2.76 -23.18
CA LEU A 186 -14.64 -2.25 -23.00
C LEU A 186 -14.46 -1.50 -21.67
N TYR A 187 -13.63 -2.06 -20.79
CA TYR A 187 -13.17 -1.43 -19.54
C TYR A 187 -11.75 -0.86 -19.70
N GLN A 188 -11.49 0.35 -19.21
CA GLN A 188 -10.17 0.98 -19.26
C GLN A 188 -9.69 1.48 -17.89
N PHE A 189 -8.47 1.08 -17.49
CA PHE A 189 -7.85 1.40 -16.19
C PHE A 189 -6.67 2.36 -16.38
N MET A 190 -6.62 3.47 -15.64
CA MET A 190 -5.56 4.49 -15.80
C MET A 190 -5.38 5.42 -14.57
N GLY A 191 -4.31 6.21 -14.59
CA GLY A 191 -4.14 7.36 -13.69
C GLY A 191 -4.92 8.59 -14.15
N LYS A 192 -5.24 9.51 -13.23
CA LYS A 192 -5.98 10.75 -13.52
C LYS A 192 -5.33 11.69 -14.53
N ASP A 193 -4.02 11.58 -14.71
CA ASP A 193 -3.23 12.28 -15.73
C ASP A 193 -3.58 11.87 -17.16
N ASN A 194 -4.06 10.63 -17.35
CA ASN A 194 -4.42 10.08 -18.65
C ASN A 194 -5.89 10.31 -19.03
N VAL A 195 -6.71 10.85 -18.12
CA VAL A 195 -8.15 11.15 -18.33
C VAL A 195 -8.49 11.83 -19.66
N PRO A 196 -7.69 12.77 -20.22
CA PRO A 196 -8.11 13.47 -21.43
C PRO A 196 -8.03 12.63 -22.73
N PHE A 197 -7.37 11.47 -22.75
CA PHE A 197 -7.11 10.75 -24.01
C PHE A 197 -8.09 9.58 -24.28
N PRO A 198 -8.22 8.55 -23.41
CA PRO A 198 -9.04 7.37 -23.73
C PRO A 198 -10.58 7.56 -23.70
N PRO A 199 -11.19 8.43 -22.87
CA PRO A 199 -12.64 8.67 -22.90
C PRO A 199 -13.07 9.83 -23.81
N VAL A 200 -12.13 10.58 -24.40
CA VAL A 200 -12.40 11.80 -25.18
C VAL A 200 -11.72 11.72 -26.56
N MET A 201 -10.39 11.93 -26.63
CA MET A 201 -9.67 11.97 -27.92
C MET A 201 -9.85 10.69 -28.75
N PHE A 202 -9.82 9.53 -28.10
CA PHE A 202 -9.94 8.24 -28.76
C PHE A 202 -11.38 7.96 -29.26
N PRO A 203 -12.45 8.09 -28.45
CA PRO A 203 -13.83 8.08 -28.93
C PRO A 203 -14.11 9.07 -30.07
N SER A 204 -13.63 10.32 -30.01
CA SER A 204 -13.75 11.25 -31.15
C SER A 204 -13.08 10.72 -32.42
N THR A 205 -11.85 10.20 -32.28
CA THR A 205 -11.07 9.59 -33.38
C THR A 205 -11.81 8.40 -34.01
N LEU A 206 -12.40 7.52 -33.20
CA LEU A 206 -13.17 6.36 -33.68
C LEU A 206 -14.51 6.77 -34.29
N LEU A 207 -15.29 7.63 -33.61
CA LEU A 207 -16.60 8.12 -34.09
C LEU A 207 -16.49 8.84 -35.44
N GLY A 208 -15.41 9.60 -35.66
CA GLY A 208 -15.16 10.31 -36.92
C GLY A 208 -14.91 9.38 -38.12
N THR A 209 -14.47 8.13 -37.91
CA THR A 209 -14.35 7.15 -39.02
C THR A 209 -15.70 6.75 -39.62
N GLY A 210 -16.80 6.90 -38.86
CA GLY A 210 -18.12 6.41 -39.23
C GLY A 210 -18.33 4.90 -39.09
N GLU A 211 -17.31 4.14 -38.67
CA GLU A 211 -17.42 2.68 -38.48
C GLU A 211 -17.99 2.31 -37.09
N ASN A 212 -18.47 1.06 -36.98
CA ASN A 212 -19.14 0.52 -35.78
C ASN A 212 -18.15 0.10 -34.67
N TRP A 213 -17.33 1.03 -34.18
CA TRP A 213 -16.31 0.75 -33.16
C TRP A 213 -16.88 0.44 -31.78
N THR A 214 -16.27 -0.51 -31.08
CA THR A 214 -16.47 -0.76 -29.65
C THR A 214 -15.88 0.42 -28.85
N LEU A 215 -16.75 1.18 -28.18
CA LEU A 215 -16.35 2.31 -27.33
C LEU A 215 -16.22 1.87 -25.87
N MET A 216 -15.42 2.61 -25.10
CA MET A 216 -15.21 2.34 -23.67
C MET A 216 -16.53 2.46 -22.90
N LYS A 217 -17.01 1.36 -22.28
CA LYS A 217 -18.22 1.34 -21.45
C LYS A 217 -17.95 1.78 -20.02
N THR A 218 -16.75 1.53 -19.49
CA THR A 218 -16.41 1.85 -18.09
C THR A 218 -14.95 2.28 -17.95
N ILE A 219 -14.73 3.33 -17.15
CA ILE A 219 -13.41 3.87 -16.84
C ILE A 219 -13.09 3.69 -15.35
N SER A 220 -11.92 3.15 -15.04
CA SER A 220 -11.39 3.08 -13.67
C SER A 220 -10.18 3.99 -13.56
N VAL A 221 -10.44 5.23 -13.11
CA VAL A 221 -9.41 6.25 -12.89
C VAL A 221 -8.88 6.14 -11.46
N THR A 222 -7.59 6.42 -11.28
CA THR A 222 -6.93 6.45 -9.97
C THR A 222 -6.22 7.78 -9.71
N GLU A 223 -6.26 8.23 -8.47
CA GLU A 223 -5.48 9.36 -7.96
C GLU A 223 -4.01 8.94 -7.71
N TYR A 224 -3.13 9.80 -7.20
CA TYR A 224 -1.71 9.44 -7.09
C TYR A 224 -1.38 8.63 -5.83
N LEU A 225 -0.55 7.60 -5.98
CA LEU A 225 0.20 7.02 -4.86
C LEU A 225 1.46 7.85 -4.60
N ASN A 226 1.54 8.44 -3.42
CA ASN A 226 2.70 9.16 -2.91
C ASN A 226 3.59 8.21 -2.06
N TYR A 227 4.79 8.65 -1.68
CA TYR A 227 5.79 7.82 -0.97
C TYR A 227 6.39 8.56 0.25
N GLU A 228 6.21 7.99 1.43
CA GLU A 228 6.65 8.45 2.77
C GLU A 228 6.29 9.92 3.10
N THR A 229 7.02 10.91 2.59
CA THR A 229 6.74 12.35 2.81
C THR A 229 6.71 13.16 1.51
N GLY A 230 6.59 12.52 0.35
CA GLY A 230 6.64 13.19 -0.94
C GLY A 230 6.28 12.28 -2.12
N LYS A 231 6.89 12.53 -3.28
CA LYS A 231 6.63 11.79 -4.52
C LYS A 231 7.79 10.87 -4.89
N PHE A 232 7.48 9.78 -5.59
CA PHE A 232 8.47 8.95 -6.28
C PHE A 232 9.34 9.83 -7.21
N SER A 233 10.65 9.63 -7.19
CA SER A 233 11.58 10.45 -7.97
C SER A 233 12.83 9.66 -8.32
N LYS A 234 12.94 9.21 -9.58
CA LYS A 234 14.06 8.40 -10.05
C LYS A 234 15.39 9.16 -9.99
N SER A 235 15.38 10.46 -10.31
CA SER A 235 16.56 11.34 -10.22
C SER A 235 17.04 11.59 -8.79
N LYS A 236 16.14 11.60 -7.79
CA LYS A 236 16.50 11.68 -6.37
C LYS A 236 16.63 10.31 -5.69
N GLY A 237 16.38 9.21 -6.41
CA GLY A 237 16.31 7.85 -5.89
C GLY A 237 15.23 7.63 -4.80
N ILE A 238 14.21 8.48 -4.74
CA ILE A 238 13.14 8.38 -3.74
C ILE A 238 12.06 7.41 -4.25
N GLY A 239 11.74 6.40 -3.44
CA GLY A 239 10.69 5.41 -3.72
C GLY A 239 11.20 4.08 -4.30
N VAL A 240 10.34 3.07 -4.21
CA VAL A 240 10.54 1.73 -4.78
C VAL A 240 10.04 1.72 -6.22
N PHE A 241 10.89 1.36 -7.17
CA PHE A 241 10.49 1.16 -8.56
C PHE A 241 10.18 -0.32 -8.81
N GLY A 242 9.43 -0.65 -9.87
CA GLY A 242 8.96 -2.03 -10.12
C GLY A 242 10.10 -3.05 -10.26
N ASN A 243 11.25 -2.63 -10.79
CA ASN A 243 12.46 -3.44 -10.84
C ASN A 243 13.14 -3.61 -9.47
N ASP A 244 12.92 -2.71 -8.51
CA ASP A 244 13.52 -2.74 -7.18
C ASP A 244 12.73 -3.68 -6.23
N ALA A 245 11.41 -3.80 -6.43
CA ALA A 245 10.49 -4.50 -5.52
C ALA A 245 10.87 -5.97 -5.32
N LYS A 246 11.27 -6.66 -6.40
CA LYS A 246 11.79 -8.04 -6.37
C LYS A 246 13.06 -8.20 -5.53
N ASP A 247 13.90 -7.17 -5.45
CA ASP A 247 15.19 -7.20 -4.76
C ASP A 247 15.06 -6.84 -3.26
N THR A 248 13.83 -6.82 -2.74
CA THR A 248 13.50 -6.60 -1.31
C THR A 248 13.29 -7.89 -0.52
N ASN A 249 13.20 -9.06 -1.18
CA ASN A 249 12.76 -10.35 -0.62
C ASN A 249 11.34 -10.38 -0.02
N ILE A 250 10.56 -9.29 -0.10
CA ILE A 250 9.15 -9.28 0.27
C ILE A 250 8.34 -9.96 -0.85
N PRO A 251 7.50 -10.98 -0.56
CA PRO A 251 6.73 -11.68 -1.58
C PRO A 251 5.80 -10.74 -2.37
N VAL A 252 5.63 -11.01 -3.68
CA VAL A 252 4.74 -10.26 -4.58
C VAL A 252 3.35 -10.04 -3.98
N GLU A 253 2.79 -11.04 -3.30
CA GLU A 253 1.44 -10.97 -2.75
C GLU A 253 1.29 -9.93 -1.63
N VAL A 254 2.35 -9.66 -0.88
CA VAL A 254 2.35 -8.58 0.11
C VAL A 254 2.30 -7.22 -0.58
N TRP A 255 3.03 -7.06 -1.69
CA TRP A 255 2.97 -5.84 -2.51
C TRP A 255 1.59 -5.65 -3.15
N ARG A 256 1.03 -6.69 -3.76
CA ARG A 256 -0.32 -6.64 -4.35
C ARG A 256 -1.37 -6.31 -3.29
N TYR A 257 -1.38 -7.04 -2.17
CA TYR A 257 -2.29 -6.79 -1.05
C TYR A 257 -2.21 -5.35 -0.56
N TYR A 258 -0.99 -4.84 -0.32
CA TYR A 258 -0.76 -3.50 0.17
C TYR A 258 -1.27 -2.43 -0.80
N LEU A 259 -0.87 -2.53 -2.08
CA LEU A 259 -1.19 -1.54 -3.11
C LEU A 259 -2.69 -1.54 -3.46
N LEU A 260 -3.37 -2.68 -3.35
CA LEU A 260 -4.82 -2.79 -3.54
C LEU A 260 -5.60 -2.30 -2.30
N THR A 261 -5.13 -2.61 -1.09
CA THR A 261 -5.70 -2.09 0.17
C THR A 261 -5.56 -0.56 0.26
N ASN A 262 -4.46 -0.02 -0.25
CA ASN A 262 -4.18 1.42 -0.31
C ASN A 262 -4.38 2.00 -1.72
N ARG A 263 -5.23 1.39 -2.56
CA ARG A 263 -5.54 1.88 -3.90
C ARG A 263 -6.13 3.31 -3.81
N PRO A 264 -5.58 4.28 -4.56
CA PRO A 264 -6.06 5.66 -4.60
C PRO A 264 -7.32 5.79 -5.47
N GLU A 265 -8.47 5.35 -4.95
CA GLU A 265 -9.76 5.32 -5.65
C GLU A 265 -10.59 6.62 -5.55
N VAL A 266 -10.30 7.48 -4.56
CA VAL A 266 -11.08 8.70 -4.25
C VAL A 266 -10.18 9.91 -3.96
N SER A 267 -9.03 9.68 -3.33
CA SER A 267 -7.99 10.67 -3.08
C SER A 267 -6.62 10.06 -3.37
N ASP A 268 -5.60 10.91 -3.50
CA ASP A 268 -4.21 10.49 -3.37
C ASP A 268 -4.03 9.64 -2.09
N THR A 269 -3.20 8.60 -2.15
CA THR A 269 -2.82 7.75 -1.01
C THR A 269 -1.32 7.77 -0.78
N LEU A 270 -0.84 7.16 0.30
CA LEU A 270 0.55 7.23 0.74
C LEU A 270 1.10 5.83 1.05
N PHE A 271 2.15 5.43 0.34
CA PHE A 271 2.98 4.30 0.73
C PHE A 271 3.84 4.69 1.93
N THR A 272 3.82 3.91 3.00
CA THR A 272 4.85 3.97 4.07
C THR A 272 5.33 2.57 4.43
N TRP A 273 6.60 2.44 4.81
CA TRP A 273 7.14 1.14 5.24
C TRP A 273 6.54 0.64 6.56
N ALA A 274 6.04 1.53 7.40
CA ALA A 274 5.38 1.17 8.66
C ALA A 274 3.99 0.55 8.43
N ASP A 275 3.20 1.14 7.52
CA ASP A 275 1.91 0.57 7.14
C ASP A 275 2.09 -0.74 6.35
N LEU A 276 3.09 -0.85 5.45
CA LEU A 276 3.40 -2.12 4.78
C LEU A 276 3.70 -3.25 5.79
N GLN A 277 4.49 -2.95 6.83
CA GLN A 277 4.78 -3.87 7.93
C GLN A 277 3.51 -4.23 8.71
N ALA A 278 2.67 -3.24 9.04
CA ALA A 278 1.42 -3.47 9.76
C ALA A 278 0.44 -4.36 8.97
N LYS A 279 0.31 -4.14 7.66
CA LYS A 279 -0.51 -4.98 6.76
C LYS A 279 0.02 -6.41 6.67
N LEU A 280 1.32 -6.58 6.50
CA LEU A 280 1.94 -7.92 6.48
C LEU A 280 1.79 -8.64 7.82
N ASN A 281 2.22 -8.02 8.92
CA ASN A 281 2.28 -8.71 10.21
C ASN A 281 0.89 -8.90 10.83
N SER A 282 0.00 -7.90 10.77
CA SER A 282 -1.31 -7.97 11.44
C SER A 282 -2.41 -8.60 10.57
N GLU A 283 -2.49 -8.25 9.29
CA GLU A 283 -3.61 -8.66 8.42
C GLU A 283 -3.28 -9.93 7.62
N LEU A 284 -2.08 -10.03 7.03
CA LEU A 284 -1.67 -11.23 6.29
C LEU A 284 -1.17 -12.36 7.21
N LEU A 285 -0.24 -12.10 8.13
CA LEU A 285 0.34 -13.14 8.99
C LEU A 285 -0.58 -13.52 10.15
N ASN A 286 -0.90 -12.57 11.04
CA ASN A 286 -1.62 -12.85 12.29
C ASN A 286 -3.12 -13.15 12.11
N ASN A 287 -3.71 -12.80 10.97
CA ASN A 287 -5.11 -13.10 10.65
C ASN A 287 -5.24 -14.15 9.53
N LEU A 288 -4.96 -13.81 8.27
CA LEU A 288 -5.15 -14.71 7.12
C LEU A 288 -4.31 -16.00 7.20
N GLY A 289 -3.00 -15.85 7.35
CA GLY A 289 -2.05 -16.95 7.50
C GLY A 289 -2.32 -17.75 8.76
N ASN A 290 -2.62 -17.10 9.88
CA ASN A 290 -3.01 -17.76 11.13
C ASN A 290 -4.28 -18.61 10.97
N PHE A 291 -5.33 -18.09 10.31
CA PHE A 291 -6.54 -18.87 10.01
C PHE A 291 -6.20 -20.12 9.22
N ILE A 292 -5.46 -19.97 8.11
CA ILE A 292 -5.13 -21.08 7.21
C ILE A 292 -4.19 -22.09 7.89
N ASN A 293 -3.19 -21.64 8.65
CA ASN A 293 -2.30 -22.51 9.43
C ASN A 293 -3.06 -23.29 10.52
N ARG A 294 -3.97 -22.63 11.26
CA ARG A 294 -4.84 -23.29 12.25
C ARG A 294 -5.75 -24.32 11.59
N VAL A 295 -6.36 -23.96 10.44
CA VAL A 295 -7.17 -24.84 9.60
C VAL A 295 -6.39 -26.07 9.17
N LEU A 296 -5.30 -25.91 8.41
CA LEU A 296 -4.50 -27.03 7.89
C LEU A 296 -3.90 -27.93 8.99
N SER A 297 -3.94 -27.49 10.26
CA SER A 297 -3.55 -28.27 11.44
C SER A 297 -4.70 -29.02 12.15
N PHE A 298 -5.92 -28.46 12.24
CA PHE A 298 -7.00 -28.99 13.12
C PHE A 298 -8.44 -28.61 12.69
N VAL A 299 -9.43 -29.45 13.04
CA VAL A 299 -10.68 -29.59 12.26
C VAL A 299 -12.00 -29.11 12.99
N ALA A 300 -12.60 -27.90 12.71
CA ALA A 300 -13.94 -27.34 13.13
C ALA A 300 -14.65 -26.25 12.17
N ASN A 301 -15.96 -25.79 12.04
CA ASN A 301 -17.25 -25.72 12.86
C ASN A 301 -18.26 -24.53 12.82
N LEU A 302 -18.69 -23.96 11.67
CA LEU A 302 -19.85 -23.04 11.65
C LEU A 302 -21.04 -23.31 10.70
N GLN A 303 -22.11 -22.58 11.03
CA GLN A 303 -23.30 -22.26 10.26
C GLN A 303 -23.00 -21.36 9.02
N LEU A 304 -24.04 -21.09 8.22
CA LEU A 304 -23.88 -20.96 6.76
C LEU A 304 -24.22 -19.59 6.16
N LYS A 305 -25.27 -18.93 6.67
CA LYS A 305 -25.98 -17.86 5.94
C LYS A 305 -25.17 -16.59 5.74
N LYS A 306 -24.00 -16.46 6.37
CA LYS A 306 -23.16 -15.26 6.33
C LYS A 306 -22.17 -15.29 5.16
N TRP A 307 -21.58 -16.44 4.86
CA TRP A 307 -20.50 -16.59 3.88
C TRP A 307 -20.93 -16.38 2.42
N VAL A 308 -22.14 -16.80 2.08
CA VAL A 308 -22.74 -16.60 0.75
C VAL A 308 -22.78 -15.12 0.39
N ASN A 309 -23.16 -14.28 1.36
CA ASN A 309 -23.21 -12.83 1.18
C ASN A 309 -21.80 -12.25 1.01
N VAL A 310 -20.78 -12.78 1.69
CA VAL A 310 -19.39 -12.33 1.49
C VAL A 310 -18.92 -12.64 0.07
N TRP A 311 -19.25 -13.81 -0.48
CA TRP A 311 -18.96 -14.17 -1.88
C TRP A 311 -19.68 -13.22 -2.85
N SER A 312 -21.02 -13.14 -2.80
CA SER A 312 -21.80 -12.30 -3.71
C SER A 312 -21.43 -10.81 -3.60
N ASN A 313 -21.23 -10.28 -2.41
CA ASN A 313 -20.84 -8.87 -2.22
C ASN A 313 -19.38 -8.59 -2.68
N THR A 314 -18.51 -9.61 -2.73
CA THR A 314 -17.17 -9.47 -3.34
C THR A 314 -17.29 -9.39 -4.85
N VAL A 315 -18.06 -10.28 -5.47
CA VAL A 315 -18.30 -10.28 -6.92
C VAL A 315 -18.98 -8.97 -7.35
N GLU A 316 -20.05 -8.55 -6.68
CA GLU A 316 -20.75 -7.29 -6.94
C GLU A 316 -19.83 -6.05 -6.80
N ALA A 317 -18.89 -6.07 -5.84
CA ALA A 317 -17.89 -5.01 -5.69
C ALA A 317 -16.87 -5.01 -6.84
N MET A 318 -16.49 -6.19 -7.35
CA MET A 318 -15.54 -6.35 -8.47
C MET A 318 -16.16 -5.97 -9.82
N GLU A 319 -17.41 -6.38 -10.08
CA GLU A 319 -18.21 -5.93 -11.24
C GLU A 319 -18.30 -4.40 -11.27
N LYS A 320 -18.48 -3.77 -10.11
CA LYS A 320 -18.54 -2.30 -9.95
C LYS A 320 -17.15 -1.65 -9.81
N VAL A 321 -16.08 -2.40 -10.07
CA VAL A 321 -14.66 -1.99 -10.07
C VAL A 321 -14.17 -1.35 -8.75
N LYS A 322 -14.86 -1.66 -7.64
CA LYS A 322 -14.53 -1.23 -6.27
C LYS A 322 -13.52 -2.19 -5.63
N LEU A 323 -12.34 -2.30 -6.25
CA LEU A 323 -11.33 -3.33 -5.93
C LEU A 323 -10.95 -3.33 -4.44
N LYS A 324 -10.78 -2.14 -3.84
CA LYS A 324 -10.50 -2.00 -2.39
C LYS A 324 -11.64 -2.49 -1.50
N GLN A 325 -12.90 -2.30 -1.92
CA GLN A 325 -14.06 -2.84 -1.22
C GLN A 325 -14.13 -4.36 -1.35
N GLY A 326 -13.94 -4.90 -2.56
CA GLY A 326 -13.92 -6.35 -2.82
C GLY A 326 -12.88 -7.08 -1.97
N LEU A 327 -11.63 -6.59 -1.95
CA LEU A 327 -10.57 -7.16 -1.13
C LEU A 327 -10.91 -7.15 0.37
N LYS A 328 -11.46 -6.05 0.88
CA LYS A 328 -11.87 -5.93 2.29
C LYS A 328 -13.00 -6.91 2.65
N ILE A 329 -13.94 -7.15 1.73
CA ILE A 329 -15.03 -8.11 1.91
C ILE A 329 -14.47 -9.53 1.91
N ALA A 330 -13.68 -9.93 0.90
CA ALA A 330 -13.05 -11.24 0.84
C ALA A 330 -12.21 -11.56 2.09
N MET A 331 -11.38 -10.62 2.54
CA MET A 331 -10.53 -10.78 3.73
C MET A 331 -11.31 -11.03 5.02
N SER A 332 -12.59 -10.60 5.12
CA SER A 332 -13.40 -10.81 6.33
C SER A 332 -13.50 -12.28 6.73
N ILE A 333 -13.46 -13.22 5.75
CA ILE A 333 -13.50 -14.66 6.00
C ILE A 333 -12.37 -15.14 6.90
N SER A 334 -11.18 -14.54 6.82
CA SER A 334 -10.08 -14.87 7.73
C SER A 334 -10.41 -14.50 9.18
N SER A 335 -10.98 -13.31 9.40
CA SER A 335 -11.33 -12.80 10.74
C SER A 335 -12.41 -13.63 11.40
N GLU A 336 -13.54 -13.83 10.72
CA GLU A 336 -14.64 -14.59 11.29
C GLU A 336 -14.39 -16.10 11.28
N GLY A 337 -13.55 -16.62 10.37
CA GLY A 337 -13.01 -17.98 10.45
C GLY A 337 -12.11 -18.21 11.66
N ASN A 338 -11.27 -17.22 12.01
CA ASN A 338 -10.45 -17.25 13.22
C ASN A 338 -11.27 -17.20 14.52
N ALA A 339 -12.24 -16.29 14.59
CA ALA A 339 -13.18 -16.17 15.71
C ALA A 339 -13.98 -17.47 15.86
N TYR A 340 -14.49 -17.97 14.75
CA TYR A 340 -15.24 -19.21 14.69
C TYR A 340 -14.42 -20.42 15.25
N LEU A 341 -13.19 -20.64 14.79
CA LEU A 341 -12.32 -21.70 15.35
C LEU A 341 -12.10 -21.52 16.87
N GLN A 342 -12.11 -20.29 17.37
CA GLN A 342 -11.99 -20.01 18.81
C GLN A 342 -13.26 -20.36 19.59
N GLU A 343 -14.43 -19.93 19.11
CA GLU A 343 -15.75 -20.13 19.76
C GLU A 343 -16.08 -21.62 19.93
N SER A 344 -15.81 -22.43 18.91
CA SER A 344 -16.04 -23.89 18.95
C SER A 344 -15.11 -24.69 19.85
N GLN A 345 -14.00 -24.10 20.31
CA GLN A 345 -13.00 -24.75 21.16
C GLN A 345 -12.54 -26.12 20.61
N PHE A 346 -12.22 -26.17 19.31
CA PHE A 346 -11.99 -27.43 18.56
C PHE A 346 -11.01 -28.40 19.20
N TRP A 347 -10.01 -27.90 19.93
CA TRP A 347 -8.98 -28.68 20.63
C TRP A 347 -9.52 -29.47 21.83
N LYS A 348 -10.72 -29.11 22.32
CA LYS A 348 -11.54 -29.91 23.26
C LYS A 348 -12.41 -30.91 22.50
N LEU A 349 -13.16 -30.45 21.49
CA LEU A 349 -14.01 -31.33 20.65
C LEU A 349 -13.24 -32.50 20.05
N TYR A 350 -11.98 -32.32 19.63
CA TYR A 350 -11.13 -33.40 19.14
C TYR A 350 -10.93 -34.57 20.14
N LYS A 351 -11.01 -34.28 21.45
CA LYS A 351 -10.85 -35.23 22.56
C LYS A 351 -12.19 -35.74 23.10
N GLU A 352 -13.23 -34.91 23.03
CA GLU A 352 -14.51 -35.12 23.72
C GLU A 352 -15.65 -35.55 22.77
N ASP A 353 -15.64 -35.08 21.51
CA ASP A 353 -16.67 -35.32 20.51
C ASP A 353 -16.08 -35.28 19.08
N GLN A 354 -15.42 -36.38 18.70
CA GLN A 354 -14.84 -36.53 17.36
C GLN A 354 -15.88 -36.51 16.22
N PRO A 355 -17.11 -37.06 16.35
CA PRO A 355 -18.13 -36.95 15.30
C PRO A 355 -18.55 -35.52 15.02
N ARG A 356 -18.69 -34.67 16.05
CA ARG A 356 -18.71 -33.22 15.84
C ARG A 356 -17.42 -32.84 15.16
N CYS A 357 -16.26 -32.87 15.83
CA CYS A 357 -14.96 -32.41 15.30
C CYS A 357 -14.72 -32.72 13.79
N SER A 358 -15.08 -33.93 13.31
CA SER A 358 -14.94 -34.35 11.91
C SER A 358 -15.95 -33.74 10.91
N ILE A 359 -17.25 -33.63 11.22
CA ILE A 359 -18.15 -32.74 10.44
C ILE A 359 -17.50 -31.35 10.37
N VAL A 360 -16.82 -31.05 11.47
CA VAL A 360 -16.72 -29.72 11.96
C VAL A 360 -15.71 -28.94 11.10
N MET A 361 -14.44 -29.36 10.90
CA MET A 361 -13.80 -29.05 9.59
C MET A 361 -14.04 -30.21 8.65
N ARG A 362 -15.17 -30.09 8.01
CA ARG A 362 -15.10 -29.99 6.56
C ARG A 362 -15.41 -28.55 6.12
N THR A 363 -16.16 -27.80 6.93
CA THR A 363 -16.44 -26.37 6.72
C THR A 363 -15.19 -25.50 6.63
N SER A 364 -14.31 -25.43 7.63
CA SER A 364 -13.24 -24.41 7.54
C SER A 364 -12.14 -24.73 6.53
N VAL A 365 -11.98 -25.99 6.10
CA VAL A 365 -11.19 -26.30 4.89
C VAL A 365 -11.90 -25.75 3.65
N GLY A 366 -13.22 -25.94 3.55
CA GLY A 366 -14.05 -25.32 2.53
C GLY A 366 -13.99 -23.78 2.55
N LEU A 367 -13.98 -23.15 3.73
CA LEU A 367 -13.82 -21.69 3.85
C LEU A 367 -12.43 -21.23 3.40
N VAL A 368 -11.36 -22.00 3.66
CA VAL A 368 -10.02 -21.71 3.13
C VAL A 368 -9.94 -21.91 1.61
N GLN A 369 -10.61 -22.92 1.06
CA GLN A 369 -10.74 -23.10 -0.39
C GLN A 369 -11.50 -21.93 -1.04
N LEU A 370 -12.65 -21.52 -0.47
CA LEU A 370 -13.43 -20.39 -0.97
C LEU A 370 -12.69 -19.06 -0.82
N LEU A 371 -11.92 -18.89 0.26
CA LEU A 371 -11.09 -17.71 0.47
C LEU A 371 -9.91 -17.66 -0.50
N ALA A 372 -9.32 -18.80 -0.87
CA ALA A 372 -8.32 -18.86 -1.94
C ALA A 372 -8.94 -18.49 -3.31
N CYS A 373 -10.15 -18.98 -3.62
CA CYS A 373 -10.88 -18.55 -4.83
C CYS A 373 -11.16 -17.04 -4.83
N LEU A 374 -11.69 -16.48 -3.74
CA LEU A 374 -12.02 -15.05 -3.63
C LEU A 374 -10.78 -14.14 -3.62
N LEU A 375 -9.63 -14.64 -3.14
CA LEU A 375 -8.39 -13.88 -3.13
C LEU A 375 -7.55 -14.04 -4.40
N GLU A 376 -7.85 -14.97 -5.30
CA GLU A 376 -7.04 -15.23 -6.50
C GLU A 376 -6.83 -13.97 -7.39
N PRO A 377 -7.86 -13.14 -7.69
CA PRO A 377 -7.66 -11.91 -8.48
C PRO A 377 -6.74 -10.89 -7.79
N PHE A 378 -6.69 -10.90 -6.46
CA PHE A 378 -5.91 -9.97 -5.66
C PHE A 378 -4.50 -10.51 -5.37
N MET A 379 -4.37 -11.82 -5.11
CA MET A 379 -3.15 -12.50 -4.68
C MET A 379 -3.00 -13.92 -5.28
N PRO A 380 -2.74 -14.06 -6.59
CA PRO A 380 -2.86 -15.34 -7.30
C PRO A 380 -1.88 -16.42 -6.84
N SER A 381 -0.62 -16.09 -6.58
CA SER A 381 0.39 -17.08 -6.17
C SER A 381 0.19 -17.56 -4.72
N PHE A 382 -0.45 -16.74 -3.87
CA PHE A 382 -0.92 -17.16 -2.56
C PHE A 382 -2.03 -18.20 -2.70
N SER A 383 -3.02 -17.97 -3.56
CA SER A 383 -4.10 -18.92 -3.79
C SER A 383 -3.59 -20.25 -4.37
N ILE A 384 -2.64 -20.20 -5.31
CA ILE A 384 -1.93 -21.39 -5.83
C ILE A 384 -1.24 -22.18 -4.71
N GLU A 385 -0.52 -21.51 -3.80
CA GLU A 385 0.13 -22.18 -2.67
C GLU A 385 -0.89 -22.77 -1.67
N VAL A 386 -2.01 -22.10 -1.41
CA VAL A 386 -3.10 -22.65 -0.59
C VAL A 386 -3.71 -23.89 -1.25
N PHE A 387 -4.03 -23.88 -2.55
CA PHE A 387 -4.55 -25.06 -3.25
C PHE A 387 -3.54 -26.22 -3.26
N LYS A 388 -2.24 -25.93 -3.41
CA LYS A 388 -1.13 -26.89 -3.28
C LYS A 388 -1.06 -27.51 -1.88
N GLN A 389 -1.21 -26.74 -0.82
CA GLN A 389 -1.25 -27.28 0.56
C GLN A 389 -2.56 -28.02 0.87
N LEU A 390 -3.68 -27.62 0.27
CA LEU A 390 -4.94 -28.38 0.30
C LEU A 390 -4.87 -29.68 -0.53
N ASN A 391 -3.91 -29.79 -1.46
CA ASN A 391 -3.76 -30.90 -2.41
C ASN A 391 -5.06 -31.19 -3.19
N LEU A 392 -5.82 -30.14 -3.54
CA LEU A 392 -7.05 -30.28 -4.32
C LEU A 392 -6.73 -30.29 -5.83
N PRO A 393 -7.45 -31.09 -6.64
CA PRO A 393 -7.31 -31.05 -8.09
C PRO A 393 -8.03 -29.80 -8.67
N PRO A 394 -7.60 -29.27 -9.83
CA PRO A 394 -8.17 -28.04 -10.41
C PRO A 394 -9.68 -28.07 -10.64
N GLU A 395 -10.24 -29.23 -10.98
CA GLU A 395 -11.69 -29.45 -11.13
C GLU A 395 -12.50 -29.31 -9.82
N MET A 396 -11.83 -29.20 -8.67
CA MET A 396 -12.43 -28.84 -7.36
C MET A 396 -12.18 -27.37 -6.97
N HIS A 397 -11.61 -26.54 -7.84
CA HIS A 397 -11.55 -25.08 -7.62
C HIS A 397 -12.90 -24.45 -7.98
N THR A 398 -13.44 -23.62 -7.09
CA THR A 398 -14.75 -22.96 -7.26
C THR A 398 -14.61 -21.75 -8.19
N SER A 399 -15.39 -21.68 -9.28
CA SER A 399 -15.41 -20.51 -10.16
C SER A 399 -16.23 -19.36 -9.58
N LEU A 400 -15.77 -18.13 -9.73
CA LEU A 400 -16.49 -16.92 -9.31
C LEU A 400 -17.78 -16.68 -10.14
N CYS A 401 -17.88 -17.26 -11.33
CA CYS A 401 -18.92 -16.98 -12.34
C CYS A 401 -20.16 -17.90 -12.30
N ASP A 402 -20.29 -18.76 -11.28
CA ASP A 402 -21.42 -19.70 -11.04
C ASP A 402 -21.80 -20.69 -12.18
N GLU A 403 -21.03 -20.77 -13.26
CA GLU A 403 -21.29 -21.63 -14.45
C GLU A 403 -21.58 -23.12 -14.13
N LYS A 404 -21.17 -23.59 -12.95
CA LYS A 404 -21.24 -24.99 -12.50
C LYS A 404 -22.15 -25.18 -11.26
N GLY A 405 -22.95 -24.17 -10.89
CA GLY A 405 -23.66 -24.14 -9.61
C GLY A 405 -22.70 -23.99 -8.42
N ASP A 406 -21.62 -23.25 -8.63
CA ASP A 406 -20.51 -23.08 -7.70
C ASP A 406 -20.89 -22.19 -6.50
N ILE A 407 -21.86 -21.29 -6.63
CA ILE A 407 -22.47 -20.55 -5.50
C ILE A 407 -23.30 -21.50 -4.62
N ASP A 408 -24.01 -22.46 -5.22
CA ASP A 408 -24.73 -23.52 -4.49
C ASP A 408 -23.80 -24.57 -3.86
N ARG A 409 -22.53 -24.60 -4.28
CA ARG A 409 -21.44 -25.32 -3.61
C ARG A 409 -20.82 -24.49 -2.48
N ALA A 410 -20.58 -23.19 -2.69
CA ALA A 410 -20.11 -22.25 -1.67
C ALA A 410 -21.07 -22.14 -0.47
N ARG A 411 -22.38 -22.36 -0.70
CA ARG A 411 -23.41 -22.52 0.35
C ARG A 411 -23.20 -23.72 1.28
N ARG A 412 -22.35 -24.69 0.92
CA ARG A 412 -22.11 -25.95 1.66
C ARG A 412 -20.60 -26.24 1.77
N PRO A 413 -19.83 -25.42 2.52
CA PRO A 413 -18.37 -25.54 2.57
C PRO A 413 -17.88 -26.90 3.06
N TRP A 414 -18.64 -27.62 3.89
CA TRP A 414 -18.30 -28.99 4.31
C TRP A 414 -18.39 -30.04 3.18
N GLU A 415 -19.05 -29.76 2.07
CA GLU A 415 -19.15 -30.65 0.90
C GLU A 415 -18.05 -30.38 -0.14
N ILE A 416 -17.36 -29.24 -0.08
CA ILE A 416 -16.28 -28.87 -1.01
C ILE A 416 -15.14 -29.89 -0.99
N VAL A 417 -14.77 -30.39 0.19
CA VAL A 417 -13.69 -31.37 0.34
C VAL A 417 -14.26 -32.78 0.62
N PRO A 418 -13.96 -33.78 -0.23
CA PRO A 418 -14.42 -35.15 -0.06
C PRO A 418 -13.98 -35.80 1.25
N ILE A 419 -14.79 -36.73 1.76
CA ILE A 419 -14.43 -37.58 2.90
C ILE A 419 -13.25 -38.48 2.49
N GLY A 420 -12.22 -38.54 3.34
CA GLY A 420 -11.01 -39.33 3.07
C GLY A 420 -9.97 -38.61 2.20
N HIS A 421 -10.24 -37.36 1.76
CA HIS A 421 -9.23 -36.53 1.09
C HIS A 421 -7.99 -36.34 1.98
N LYS A 422 -6.82 -36.27 1.35
CA LYS A 422 -5.54 -36.02 2.03
C LYS A 422 -4.97 -34.69 1.56
N ILE A 423 -4.93 -33.72 2.47
CA ILE A 423 -4.20 -32.47 2.28
C ILE A 423 -2.70 -32.74 2.12
N GLY A 424 -1.99 -31.76 1.57
CA GLY A 424 -0.54 -31.74 1.49
C GLY A 424 0.10 -31.46 2.86
N LYS A 425 1.41 -31.15 2.84
CA LYS A 425 2.13 -30.69 4.03
C LYS A 425 1.80 -29.21 4.29
N PRO A 426 1.31 -28.82 5.48
CA PRO A 426 1.12 -27.42 5.82
C PRO A 426 2.46 -26.69 5.97
N GLU A 427 2.58 -25.49 5.38
CA GLU A 427 3.77 -24.62 5.46
C GLU A 427 3.37 -23.14 5.58
N THR A 428 4.14 -22.36 6.33
CA THR A 428 3.76 -20.99 6.70
C THR A 428 3.77 -20.04 5.51
N LEU A 429 2.58 -19.58 5.11
CA LEU A 429 2.33 -18.77 3.91
C LEU A 429 2.98 -17.37 3.94
N PHE A 430 3.13 -16.78 5.13
CA PHE A 430 3.72 -15.45 5.33
C PHE A 430 4.83 -15.50 6.38
N LYS A 431 5.71 -14.49 6.36
CA LYS A 431 6.80 -14.31 7.34
C LYS A 431 6.67 -12.93 7.97
N GLU A 432 7.03 -12.83 9.25
CA GLU A 432 7.12 -11.54 9.95
C GLU A 432 8.21 -10.68 9.30
N LEU A 433 7.85 -9.45 8.92
CA LEU A 433 8.81 -8.43 8.51
C LEU A 433 9.20 -7.61 9.74
N LYS A 434 10.48 -7.62 10.10
CA LYS A 434 10.96 -7.04 11.36
C LYS A 434 11.29 -5.55 11.23
N ASP A 435 11.36 -4.88 12.37
CA ASP A 435 11.64 -3.44 12.45
C ASP A 435 13.00 -3.08 11.82
N ASP A 436 14.02 -3.94 11.98
CA ASP A 436 15.34 -3.73 11.39
C ASP A 436 15.36 -3.92 9.86
N GLU A 437 14.56 -4.86 9.33
CA GLU A 437 14.34 -5.04 7.90
C GLU A 437 13.57 -3.86 7.29
N VAL A 438 12.52 -3.38 7.99
CA VAL A 438 11.75 -2.17 7.64
C VAL A 438 12.65 -0.94 7.60
N ASP A 439 13.45 -0.73 8.64
CA ASP A 439 14.26 0.48 8.76
C ASP A 439 15.47 0.45 7.82
N PHE A 440 15.96 -0.74 7.44
CA PHE A 440 16.89 -0.92 6.34
C PHE A 440 16.26 -0.55 4.99
N LEU A 441 15.12 -1.15 4.62
CA LEU A 441 14.45 -0.90 3.34
C LEU A 441 14.03 0.57 3.22
N ARG A 442 13.47 1.17 4.28
CA ARG A 442 13.17 2.62 4.34
C ARG A 442 14.40 3.47 4.01
N LYS A 443 15.58 3.15 4.58
CA LYS A 443 16.84 3.88 4.30
C LYS A 443 17.39 3.61 2.90
N LYS A 444 17.21 2.40 2.36
CA LYS A 444 17.58 2.04 0.98
C LYS A 444 16.81 2.86 -0.06
N PHE A 445 15.52 3.11 0.18
CA PHE A 445 14.61 3.75 -0.77
C PHE A 445 14.31 5.24 -0.48
N ALA A 446 15.13 5.89 0.34
CA ALA A 446 15.00 7.32 0.71
C ALA A 446 16.09 8.25 0.14
N GLY A 447 16.96 7.77 -0.75
CA GLY A 447 18.12 8.54 -1.27
C GLY A 447 18.58 8.05 -2.65
N SER A 448 19.59 8.71 -3.22
CA SER A 448 19.87 8.63 -4.67
C SER A 448 20.27 7.24 -5.15
N GLN A 449 20.05 6.94 -6.44
CA GLN A 449 20.46 5.65 -7.01
C GLN A 449 21.99 5.45 -7.05
N ALA A 450 22.79 6.52 -6.88
CA ALA A 450 24.23 6.39 -6.62
C ALA A 450 24.48 5.96 -5.17
N ASP A 451 23.87 6.65 -4.20
CA ASP A 451 23.95 6.31 -2.77
C ASP A 451 23.54 4.85 -2.51
N ARG A 452 22.55 4.34 -3.27
CA ARG A 452 22.12 2.93 -3.20
C ARG A 452 23.27 1.99 -3.52
N LYS A 453 24.00 2.20 -4.63
CA LYS A 453 25.12 1.34 -5.03
C LYS A 453 26.27 1.41 -4.03
N GLU A 454 26.64 2.61 -3.59
CA GLU A 454 27.71 2.77 -2.60
C GLU A 454 27.37 2.07 -1.27
N ARG A 455 26.10 2.10 -0.86
CA ARG A 455 25.61 1.36 0.33
C ARG A 455 25.59 -0.15 0.11
N GLU A 456 25.10 -0.61 -1.05
CA GLU A 456 25.07 -2.04 -1.40
C GLU A 456 26.50 -2.63 -1.49
N GLU A 457 27.46 -1.90 -2.06
CA GLU A 457 28.87 -2.29 -2.08
C GLU A 457 29.48 -2.27 -0.67
N ALA A 458 29.23 -1.22 0.14
CA ALA A 458 29.71 -1.15 1.51
C ALA A 458 29.12 -2.23 2.43
N GLU A 459 27.87 -2.67 2.20
CA GLU A 459 27.23 -3.74 2.97
C GLU A 459 27.61 -5.13 2.46
N ALA A 460 27.81 -5.33 1.16
CA ALA A 460 28.41 -6.54 0.62
C ALA A 460 29.83 -6.75 1.20
N VAL A 461 30.62 -5.67 1.34
CA VAL A 461 31.92 -5.70 2.03
C VAL A 461 31.76 -6.08 3.51
N LYS A 462 30.84 -5.46 4.27
CA LYS A 462 30.58 -5.83 5.67
C LYS A 462 30.15 -7.29 5.83
N LEU A 463 29.29 -7.79 4.95
CA LEU A 463 28.83 -9.17 4.98
C LEU A 463 29.97 -10.14 4.65
N ALA A 464 30.83 -9.81 3.67
CA ALA A 464 32.05 -10.55 3.38
C ALA A 464 33.06 -10.52 4.55
N GLU A 465 33.15 -9.44 5.31
CA GLU A 465 33.96 -9.39 6.54
C GLU A 465 33.38 -10.25 7.67
N GLN A 466 32.06 -10.26 7.84
CA GLN A 466 31.41 -11.16 8.81
C GLN A 466 31.62 -12.63 8.43
N LEU A 467 31.54 -12.97 7.14
CA LEU A 467 31.83 -14.31 6.62
C LEU A 467 33.33 -14.69 6.69
N LYS A 468 34.25 -13.72 6.72
CA LYS A 468 35.67 -13.96 7.04
C LYS A 468 35.89 -14.23 8.54
N LYS A 469 35.08 -13.62 9.42
CA LYS A 469 35.16 -13.81 10.88
C LYS A 469 34.58 -15.13 11.39
N SER A 470 33.87 -15.90 10.57
CA SER A 470 33.24 -17.18 10.96
C SER A 470 34.09 -18.43 10.67
N LYS A 471 35.36 -18.29 10.28
CA LYS A 471 36.30 -19.42 10.13
C LYS A 471 37.53 -19.28 11.03
N VAL A 472 37.49 -20.00 12.15
CA VAL A 472 38.55 -20.78 12.84
C VAL A 472 38.36 -20.70 14.36
N SER A 473 37.89 -21.81 14.94
CA SER A 473 38.32 -22.31 16.24
C SER A 473 37.87 -23.76 16.37
N ASP A 474 38.85 -24.67 16.51
CA ASP A 474 38.58 -26.11 16.61
C ASP A 474 38.28 -26.54 18.07
N ASN A 475 37.87 -27.79 18.24
CA ASN A 475 37.46 -28.31 19.55
C ASN A 475 38.56 -28.27 20.62
N THR A 476 38.21 -27.84 21.83
CA THR A 476 38.56 -28.59 23.07
C THR A 476 37.65 -28.18 24.24
N GLY A 477 36.81 -29.10 24.72
CA GLY A 477 35.83 -28.82 25.75
C GLY A 477 36.26 -29.18 27.18
N LYS A 478 35.48 -28.75 28.17
CA LYS A 478 35.49 -29.33 29.53
C LYS A 478 34.06 -29.48 30.07
N LYS A 479 33.78 -30.64 30.67
CA LYS A 479 32.45 -31.06 31.16
C LYS A 479 32.06 -30.32 32.44
N LYS A 480 30.75 -30.17 32.69
CA LYS A 480 30.16 -30.32 34.03
C LYS A 480 28.87 -31.15 33.95
N GLN A 481 28.51 -31.80 35.05
CA GLN A 481 27.66 -32.99 35.05
C GLN A 481 26.17 -32.73 34.82
N GLN A 482 25.50 -33.73 34.24
CA GLN A 482 24.07 -33.97 34.45
C GLN A 482 23.84 -34.65 35.80
N THR A 483 22.76 -34.30 36.47
CA THR A 483 22.07 -35.13 37.47
C THR A 483 20.58 -35.07 37.18
N THR A 484 19.87 -36.19 37.33
CA THR A 484 18.54 -36.40 36.72
C THR A 484 17.41 -36.58 37.73
N LYS A 485 16.17 -36.38 37.26
CA LYS A 485 14.86 -36.55 37.96
C LYS A 485 14.52 -35.39 38.91
N SER A 486 13.25 -35.09 39.16
CA SER A 486 12.00 -35.79 38.81
C SER A 486 10.93 -34.84 38.22
N ALA A 487 9.92 -35.40 37.55
CA ALA A 487 8.78 -34.63 37.06
C ALA A 487 7.91 -34.12 38.23
N THR A 488 7.43 -32.89 38.14
CA THR A 488 6.36 -32.33 38.97
C THR A 488 5.57 -31.32 38.11
N LYS A 489 4.30 -31.10 38.42
CA LYS A 489 3.33 -30.38 37.59
C LYS A 489 3.86 -29.01 37.13
N SER A 490 3.76 -28.73 35.83
CA SER A 490 3.86 -27.37 35.30
C SER A 490 2.70 -26.53 35.86
N PRO A 491 2.95 -25.39 36.52
CA PRO A 491 1.89 -24.45 36.86
C PRO A 491 1.33 -23.79 35.60
N THR A 492 0.13 -23.24 35.72
CA THR A 492 -0.51 -22.39 34.70
C THR A 492 0.40 -21.22 34.32
N GLU A 493 0.36 -20.78 33.07
CA GLU A 493 0.94 -19.48 32.70
C GLU A 493 0.20 -18.38 33.49
N ALA A 494 0.94 -17.60 34.27
CA ALA A 494 0.38 -16.53 35.07
C ALA A 494 0.02 -15.34 34.17
N GLU A 495 -1.20 -14.81 34.34
CA GLU A 495 -1.67 -13.64 33.59
C GLU A 495 -0.73 -12.44 33.82
N ILE A 496 -0.45 -11.69 32.76
CA ILE A 496 0.41 -10.51 32.84
C ILE A 496 -0.39 -9.40 33.53
N SER A 497 -0.05 -9.10 34.79
CA SER A 497 -0.71 -8.04 35.56
C SER A 497 -0.30 -6.63 35.12
N ILE A 498 -1.27 -5.71 35.10
CA ILE A 498 -1.08 -4.27 34.92
C ILE A 498 -0.22 -3.64 36.03
N SER A 499 -0.20 -4.22 37.23
CA SER A 499 0.63 -3.77 38.35
C SER A 499 2.14 -3.87 38.12
N ARG A 500 2.58 -4.46 36.99
CA ARG A 500 3.97 -4.44 36.54
C ARG A 500 4.39 -3.15 35.81
N LEU A 501 3.44 -2.28 35.45
CA LEU A 501 3.74 -0.96 34.88
C LEU A 501 4.05 0.07 35.98
N ASP A 502 5.03 0.94 35.70
CA ASP A 502 5.34 2.11 36.51
C ASP A 502 4.77 3.36 35.85
N ILE A 503 3.46 3.59 35.99
CA ILE A 503 2.80 4.80 35.52
C ILE A 503 2.78 5.79 36.69
N ARG A 504 3.25 7.02 36.48
CA ARG A 504 3.30 8.06 37.50
C ARG A 504 2.69 9.38 37.01
N VAL A 505 2.32 10.23 37.96
CA VAL A 505 1.96 11.63 37.73
C VAL A 505 3.23 12.42 37.44
N GLY A 506 3.44 12.79 36.17
CA GLY A 506 4.53 13.67 35.76
C GLY A 506 4.10 15.13 35.67
N LEU A 507 5.02 16.07 35.91
CA LEU A 507 4.85 17.50 35.66
C LEU A 507 5.81 17.94 34.54
N ILE A 508 5.26 18.44 33.43
CA ILE A 508 6.07 18.98 32.32
C ILE A 508 6.66 20.32 32.76
N THR A 509 7.92 20.31 33.22
CA THR A 509 8.62 21.52 33.68
C THR A 509 9.10 22.38 32.52
N LYS A 510 9.30 21.78 31.34
CA LYS A 510 9.65 22.47 30.10
C LYS A 510 9.23 21.65 28.88
N ALA A 511 8.62 22.29 27.89
CA ALA A 511 8.38 21.72 26.57
C ALA A 511 9.00 22.60 25.47
N GLN A 512 9.50 21.98 24.41
CA GLN A 512 10.00 22.66 23.20
C GLN A 512 9.81 21.77 21.97
N LYS A 513 9.75 22.35 20.76
CA LYS A 513 9.78 21.56 19.52
C LYS A 513 11.15 20.89 19.34
N HIS A 514 11.15 19.68 18.79
CA HIS A 514 12.38 18.95 18.48
C HIS A 514 13.15 19.67 17.35
N PRO A 515 14.46 19.90 17.49
CA PRO A 515 15.23 20.69 16.50
C PRO A 515 15.17 20.10 15.09
N ASP A 516 15.31 18.78 14.96
CA ASP A 516 15.36 18.08 13.68
C ASP A 516 14.05 17.33 13.29
N ALA A 517 12.89 17.70 13.87
CA ALA A 517 11.62 17.00 13.59
C ALA A 517 10.34 17.83 13.87
N ASP A 518 9.66 18.27 12.81
CA ASP A 518 8.44 19.11 12.89
C ASP A 518 7.25 18.47 13.63
N SER A 519 7.26 17.14 13.81
CA SER A 519 6.17 16.39 14.45
C SER A 519 6.45 15.99 15.90
N LEU A 520 7.61 16.36 16.46
CA LEU A 520 8.02 15.93 17.80
C LEU A 520 8.19 17.11 18.77
N TYR A 521 7.72 16.95 20.00
CA TYR A 521 8.15 17.76 21.13
C TYR A 521 9.33 17.06 21.84
N VAL A 522 10.07 17.84 22.63
CA VAL A 522 11.04 17.36 23.61
C VAL A 522 10.62 17.99 24.94
N GLU A 523 10.32 17.14 25.90
CA GLU A 523 9.84 17.52 27.22
C GLU A 523 10.86 17.20 28.31
N GLU A 524 10.99 18.08 29.29
CA GLU A 524 11.59 17.78 30.59
C GLU A 524 10.44 17.57 31.56
N ILE A 525 10.30 16.35 32.09
CA ILE A 525 9.17 15.94 32.92
C ILE A 525 9.68 15.46 34.28
N ASP A 526 9.31 16.16 35.34
CA ASP A 526 9.52 15.72 36.72
C ASP A 526 8.53 14.58 37.02
N VAL A 527 9.06 13.43 37.45
CA VAL A 527 8.30 12.22 37.83
C VAL A 527 8.61 11.78 39.28
N GLY A 528 8.92 12.77 40.14
CA GLY A 528 9.31 12.56 41.55
C GLY A 528 10.70 11.95 41.72
N GLU A 529 11.57 12.16 40.74
CA GLU A 529 12.95 11.66 40.74
C GLU A 529 13.93 12.82 40.93
N GLY A 530 15.17 12.51 41.30
CA GLY A 530 16.17 13.53 41.63
C GLY A 530 16.56 14.49 40.50
N GLN A 531 16.11 14.23 39.27
CA GLN A 531 16.16 15.10 38.09
C GLN A 531 14.94 14.83 37.19
N PRO A 532 14.43 15.81 36.44
CA PRO A 532 13.43 15.58 35.38
C PRO A 532 13.96 14.64 34.30
N ARG A 533 13.08 13.79 33.76
CA ARG A 533 13.38 12.91 32.63
C ARG A 533 13.18 13.63 31.30
N THR A 534 14.08 13.40 30.35
CA THR A 534 13.86 13.79 28.96
C THR A 534 12.85 12.84 28.31
N VAL A 535 11.78 13.38 27.76
CA VAL A 535 10.78 12.66 26.96
C VAL A 535 10.72 13.28 25.55
N VAL A 536 10.24 12.51 24.58
CA VAL A 536 10.03 12.96 23.20
C VAL A 536 8.66 12.45 22.74
N SER A 537 7.66 13.33 22.63
CA SER A 537 6.30 12.96 22.21
C SER A 537 5.95 13.34 20.77
N GLY A 538 4.95 12.68 20.18
CA GLY A 538 4.42 12.96 18.84
C GLY A 538 3.34 14.05 18.79
N LEU A 539 3.18 14.84 19.85
CA LEU A 539 1.95 15.60 20.11
C LEU A 539 1.83 16.95 19.34
N VAL A 540 2.85 17.37 18.57
CA VAL A 540 2.90 18.69 17.90
C VAL A 540 1.73 18.97 16.96
N LYS A 541 1.12 17.93 16.37
CA LYS A 541 -0.04 18.06 15.47
C LYS A 541 -1.38 18.18 16.19
N TYR A 542 -1.41 17.91 17.50
CA TYR A 542 -2.63 17.68 18.26
C TYR A 542 -2.77 18.65 19.44
N ILE A 543 -1.65 19.02 20.09
CA ILE A 543 -1.64 19.83 21.30
C ILE A 543 -0.70 21.04 21.10
N PRO A 544 -1.18 22.28 21.27
CA PRO A 544 -0.35 23.49 21.23
C PRO A 544 0.77 23.48 22.29
N LEU A 545 1.88 24.15 22.02
CA LEU A 545 3.07 24.11 22.90
C LEU A 545 2.77 24.78 24.25
N GLU A 546 1.95 25.83 24.23
CA GLU A 546 1.41 26.54 25.37
C GLU A 546 0.51 25.67 26.27
N GLU A 547 -0.10 24.61 25.74
CA GLU A 547 -0.90 23.64 26.51
C GLU A 547 -0.09 22.48 27.09
N MET A 548 1.16 22.30 26.65
CA MET A 548 2.10 21.31 27.20
C MET A 548 2.81 21.85 28.46
N GLN A 549 3.11 23.15 28.49
CA GLN A 549 3.95 23.75 29.52
C GLN A 549 3.27 23.79 30.91
N ASN A 550 3.98 23.36 31.95
CA ASN A 550 3.50 23.29 33.35
C ASN A 550 2.28 22.37 33.57
N ARG A 551 1.96 21.47 32.62
CA ARG A 551 0.84 20.52 32.72
C ARG A 551 1.25 19.27 33.51
N LYS A 552 0.33 18.74 34.32
CA LYS A 552 0.44 17.40 34.91
C LYS A 552 -0.12 16.37 33.94
N VAL A 553 0.55 15.24 33.77
CA VAL A 553 0.21 14.18 32.80
C VAL A 553 0.53 12.80 33.39
N CYS A 554 -0.12 11.73 32.90
CA CYS A 554 0.28 10.37 33.25
C CYS A 554 1.47 9.91 32.39
N VAL A 555 2.49 9.31 33.01
CA VAL A 555 3.77 8.97 32.36
C VAL A 555 4.20 7.55 32.69
N LEU A 556 4.42 6.72 31.67
CA LEU A 556 4.98 5.37 31.82
C LEU A 556 6.52 5.44 31.92
N CYS A 557 7.04 5.09 33.09
CA CYS A 557 8.42 5.32 33.51
C CYS A 557 9.34 4.09 33.41
N ASN A 558 8.82 2.86 33.31
CA ASN A 558 9.64 1.64 33.24
C ASN A 558 9.80 1.03 31.83
N LEU A 559 9.46 1.77 30.76
CA LEU A 559 9.87 1.38 29.40
C LEU A 559 11.40 1.51 29.22
N LYS A 560 11.97 0.65 28.38
CA LYS A 560 13.38 0.78 27.96
C LYS A 560 13.53 2.08 27.12
N PRO A 561 14.44 3.00 27.48
CA PRO A 561 14.62 4.27 26.76
C PRO A 561 14.89 4.11 25.26
N ALA A 562 14.20 4.90 24.44
CA ALA A 562 14.23 4.85 22.97
C ALA A 562 14.86 6.11 22.37
N SER A 563 15.54 5.98 21.23
CA SER A 563 16.16 7.12 20.52
C SER A 563 15.27 7.58 19.37
N MET A 564 14.74 8.80 19.49
CA MET A 564 13.85 9.44 18.52
C MET A 564 14.60 10.63 17.92
N ARG A 565 14.91 10.56 16.62
CA ARG A 565 15.59 11.63 15.84
C ARG A 565 16.91 12.17 16.43
N GLY A 566 17.56 11.39 17.30
CA GLY A 566 18.84 11.70 17.95
C GLY A 566 18.72 11.92 19.46
N ILE A 567 17.55 12.35 19.94
CA ILE A 567 17.27 12.55 21.36
C ILE A 567 16.74 11.24 21.97
N LYS A 568 17.10 10.96 23.24
CA LYS A 568 16.77 9.71 23.93
C LYS A 568 15.62 9.93 24.91
N SER A 569 14.42 9.50 24.53
CA SER A 569 13.25 9.49 25.43
C SER A 569 13.44 8.46 26.54
N GLN A 570 13.26 8.88 27.79
CA GLN A 570 13.50 8.10 29.01
C GLN A 570 12.21 7.64 29.71
N ALA A 571 11.06 8.03 29.17
CA ALA A 571 9.72 7.64 29.57
C ALA A 571 8.76 7.87 28.39
N MET A 572 7.46 7.70 28.59
CA MET A 572 6.43 7.97 27.58
C MET A 572 5.21 8.63 28.24
N VAL A 573 4.72 9.73 27.68
CA VAL A 573 3.48 10.38 28.15
C VAL A 573 2.28 9.64 27.57
N LEU A 574 1.30 9.33 28.41
CA LEU A 574 0.08 8.63 27.99
C LEU A 574 -0.95 9.59 27.40
N ALA A 575 -1.49 9.22 26.23
CA ALA A 575 -2.52 9.96 25.52
C ALA A 575 -3.61 9.04 24.96
N ALA A 576 -4.87 9.45 25.08
CA ALA A 576 -5.98 8.81 24.38
C ALA A 576 -6.04 9.28 22.92
N SER A 577 -6.38 8.36 22.02
CA SER A 577 -6.62 8.67 20.61
C SER A 577 -7.93 8.07 20.12
N ASN A 578 -8.63 8.78 19.24
CA ASN A 578 -9.84 8.28 18.61
C ASN A 578 -9.52 7.21 17.53
N SER A 579 -10.55 6.49 17.08
CA SER A 579 -10.40 5.29 16.23
C SER A 579 -9.84 5.51 14.82
N ASP A 580 -9.76 6.76 14.36
CA ASP A 580 -9.12 7.17 13.10
C ASP A 580 -7.83 7.98 13.31
N HIS A 581 -7.39 8.16 14.56
CA HIS A 581 -6.23 8.94 15.00
C HIS A 581 -6.20 10.41 14.52
N THR A 582 -7.37 10.99 14.22
CA THR A 582 -7.52 12.42 13.88
C THR A 582 -7.46 13.33 15.12
N ALA A 583 -7.79 12.82 16.30
CA ALA A 583 -7.72 13.54 17.58
C ALA A 583 -6.94 12.74 18.63
N VAL A 584 -6.12 13.45 19.41
CA VAL A 584 -5.28 12.90 20.49
C VAL A 584 -5.32 13.86 21.68
N GLU A 585 -5.58 13.34 22.88
CA GLU A 585 -5.67 14.08 24.14
C GLU A 585 -4.78 13.44 25.21
N LEU A 586 -4.18 14.25 26.08
CA LEU A 586 -3.41 13.75 27.22
C LEU A 586 -4.30 13.06 28.26
N VAL A 587 -3.76 12.04 28.93
CA VAL A 587 -4.38 11.49 30.16
C VAL A 587 -3.97 12.39 31.33
N ASP A 588 -4.87 13.28 31.71
CA ASP A 588 -4.70 14.25 32.79
C ASP A 588 -5.02 13.60 34.16
N PRO A 589 -4.08 13.55 35.12
CA PRO A 589 -4.36 13.18 36.50
C PRO A 589 -5.04 14.34 37.26
N PRO A 590 -5.68 14.07 38.42
CA PRO A 590 -6.29 15.12 39.23
C PRO A 590 -5.33 16.27 39.55
N LYS A 591 -5.82 17.52 39.52
CA LYS A 591 -4.99 18.71 39.74
C LYS A 591 -4.25 18.69 41.09
N SER A 592 -4.85 18.06 42.10
CA SER A 592 -4.32 17.85 43.45
C SER A 592 -3.39 16.64 43.62
N ALA A 593 -3.24 15.74 42.63
CA ALA A 593 -2.34 14.59 42.70
C ALA A 593 -0.87 15.01 42.85
N GLN A 594 -0.05 14.23 43.55
CA GLN A 594 1.34 14.59 43.83
C GLN A 594 2.27 14.24 42.66
N VAL A 595 3.31 15.02 42.41
CA VAL A 595 4.28 14.72 41.34
C VAL A 595 5.12 13.52 41.76
N GLY A 596 5.27 12.56 40.85
CA GLY A 596 5.86 11.25 41.11
C GLY A 596 4.94 10.23 41.79
N GLU A 597 3.69 10.60 42.08
CA GLU A 597 2.70 9.66 42.61
C GLU A 597 2.44 8.54 41.61
N ARG A 598 2.51 7.28 42.07
CA ARG A 598 2.24 6.10 41.23
C ARG A 598 0.74 5.97 40.98
N VAL A 599 0.36 5.87 39.71
CA VAL A 599 -1.01 5.54 39.30
C VAL A 599 -1.29 4.08 39.63
N THR A 600 -2.42 3.85 40.26
CA THR A 600 -2.90 2.56 40.76
C THR A 600 -4.13 2.10 40.00
N PHE A 601 -4.50 0.82 40.16
CA PHE A 601 -5.66 0.21 39.50
C PHE A 601 -6.43 -0.60 40.55
N PRO A 602 -7.66 -0.21 40.93
CA PRO A 602 -8.42 -0.92 41.96
C PRO A 602 -8.58 -2.42 41.66
N GLY A 603 -8.09 -3.28 42.57
CA GLY A 603 -8.09 -4.74 42.41
C GLY A 603 -6.80 -5.34 41.82
N PHE A 604 -5.81 -4.54 41.41
CA PHE A 604 -4.49 -5.03 41.00
C PHE A 604 -3.39 -4.55 41.95
N GLU A 605 -2.92 -5.46 42.80
CA GLU A 605 -1.78 -5.24 43.70
C GLU A 605 -0.45 -5.66 43.06
N GLY A 606 0.67 -5.10 43.53
CA GLY A 606 2.03 -5.48 43.12
C GLY A 606 2.93 -4.31 42.72
N GLU A 607 4.24 -4.55 42.80
CA GLU A 607 5.29 -3.59 42.43
C GLU A 607 5.64 -3.67 40.93
N PRO A 608 6.14 -2.56 40.33
CA PRO A 608 6.48 -2.53 38.92
C PRO A 608 7.77 -3.30 38.60
N ASP A 609 7.95 -3.73 37.35
CA ASP A 609 9.27 -4.13 36.85
C ASP A 609 10.21 -2.90 36.87
N ASP A 610 11.47 -3.01 37.34
CA ASP A 610 12.45 -1.89 37.29
C ASP A 610 12.60 -1.32 35.86
N VAL A 611 12.68 -2.22 34.88
CA VAL A 611 12.62 -1.95 33.45
C VAL A 611 11.90 -3.11 32.76
N LEU A 612 10.83 -2.80 32.03
CA LEU A 612 10.06 -3.78 31.25
C LEU A 612 10.95 -4.44 30.20
N ASN A 613 11.03 -5.77 30.25
CA ASN A 613 11.78 -6.56 29.27
C ASN A 613 11.03 -6.61 27.92
N PRO A 614 11.55 -6.01 26.82
CA PRO A 614 10.84 -5.95 25.54
C PRO A 614 10.53 -7.34 24.94
N LYS A 615 11.34 -8.36 25.25
CA LYS A 615 11.09 -9.73 24.79
C LYS A 615 9.86 -10.38 25.45
N LYS A 616 9.34 -9.82 26.55
CA LYS A 616 8.11 -10.27 27.22
C LYS A 616 6.85 -9.52 26.72
N LYS A 617 6.97 -8.56 25.80
CA LYS A 617 5.87 -7.77 25.21
C LYS A 617 4.85 -7.26 26.26
N VAL A 618 5.34 -6.80 27.41
CA VAL A 618 4.51 -6.56 28.61
C VAL A 618 3.57 -5.36 28.41
N TRP A 619 4.12 -4.23 27.98
CA TRP A 619 3.34 -3.04 27.64
C TRP A 619 2.38 -3.34 26.48
N GLU A 620 2.87 -4.03 25.47
CA GLU A 620 2.15 -4.35 24.24
C GLU A 620 0.96 -5.30 24.46
N THR A 621 1.03 -6.14 25.51
CA THR A 621 -0.07 -7.01 25.95
C THR A 621 -1.09 -6.27 26.83
N LEU A 622 -0.69 -5.20 27.52
CA LEU A 622 -1.53 -4.45 28.46
C LEU A 622 -2.22 -3.23 27.83
N GLN A 623 -1.58 -2.58 26.86
CA GLN A 623 -2.10 -1.39 26.17
C GLN A 623 -3.38 -1.64 25.36
N VAL A 624 -3.69 -2.89 25.02
CA VAL A 624 -4.89 -3.25 24.23
C VAL A 624 -6.18 -3.05 25.03
N ASP A 625 -6.09 -3.14 26.37
CA ASP A 625 -7.21 -2.94 27.28
C ASP A 625 -7.24 -1.51 27.88
N LEU A 626 -6.22 -0.69 27.60
CA LEU A 626 -6.12 0.71 28.04
C LEU A 626 -6.92 1.65 27.13
N HIS A 627 -7.96 2.27 27.69
CA HIS A 627 -8.89 3.10 26.94
C HIS A 627 -9.60 4.16 27.81
N SER A 628 -10.23 5.15 27.18
CA SER A 628 -11.14 6.08 27.86
C SER A 628 -12.59 5.57 27.84
N ASN A 629 -13.28 5.61 28.97
CA ASN A 629 -14.67 5.14 29.06
C ASN A 629 -15.69 6.22 28.61
N SER A 630 -17.00 5.92 28.71
CA SER A 630 -18.08 6.85 28.37
C SER A 630 -18.13 8.12 29.24
N GLU A 631 -17.55 8.07 30.44
CA GLU A 631 -17.48 9.14 31.44
C GLU A 631 -16.15 9.92 31.35
N LEU A 632 -15.38 9.74 30.28
CA LEU A 632 -14.06 10.36 30.05
C LEU A 632 -12.99 9.98 31.09
N THR A 633 -13.21 8.91 31.85
CA THR A 633 -12.21 8.34 32.76
C THR A 633 -11.28 7.40 32.00
N ALA A 634 -9.98 7.46 32.29
CA ALA A 634 -9.00 6.51 31.76
C ALA A 634 -9.09 5.18 32.53
N CYS A 635 -9.20 4.07 31.83
CA CYS A 635 -9.39 2.72 32.39
C CYS A 635 -8.46 1.67 31.75
N TYR A 636 -8.19 0.60 32.50
CA TYR A 636 -7.66 -0.69 32.03
C TYR A 636 -8.70 -1.77 32.34
N LYS A 637 -9.21 -2.50 31.34
CA LYS A 637 -10.31 -3.47 31.53
C LYS A 637 -11.48 -2.89 32.37
N ASP A 638 -11.95 -1.71 31.98
CA ASP A 638 -12.96 -0.87 32.68
C ASP A 638 -12.59 -0.36 34.09
N ILE A 639 -11.50 -0.83 34.69
CA ILE A 639 -11.02 -0.41 36.01
C ILE A 639 -10.23 0.92 35.88
N PRO A 640 -10.58 1.99 36.63
CA PRO A 640 -10.01 3.32 36.42
C PRO A 640 -8.57 3.45 36.90
N LEU A 641 -7.80 4.31 36.22
CA LEU A 641 -6.48 4.76 36.65
C LEU A 641 -6.64 5.72 37.85
N THR A 642 -6.21 5.31 39.05
CA THR A 642 -6.42 6.07 40.30
C THR A 642 -5.14 6.65 40.91
N THR A 643 -5.28 7.85 41.46
CA THR A 643 -4.36 8.50 42.40
C THR A 643 -5.08 8.69 43.75
N SER A 644 -4.36 9.00 44.81
CA SER A 644 -4.92 9.42 46.11
C SER A 644 -5.83 10.66 46.00
N ALA A 645 -5.67 11.46 44.95
CA ALA A 645 -6.46 12.63 44.64
C ALA A 645 -7.68 12.37 43.72
N GLY A 646 -7.88 11.14 43.25
CA GLY A 646 -9.00 10.75 42.37
C GLY A 646 -8.58 10.02 41.08
N VAL A 647 -9.53 9.85 40.17
CA VAL A 647 -9.34 9.17 38.87
C VAL A 647 -8.64 10.06 37.84
N CYS A 648 -7.89 9.47 36.92
CA CYS A 648 -7.29 10.14 35.77
C CYS A 648 -8.30 10.21 34.60
N THR A 649 -8.31 11.30 33.86
CA THR A 649 -9.34 11.64 32.87
C THR A 649 -8.76 12.11 31.54
N VAL A 650 -9.60 12.15 30.50
CA VAL A 650 -9.34 12.81 29.22
C VAL A 650 -10.37 13.91 28.97
N SER A 651 -10.17 14.76 27.97
CA SER A 651 -10.96 16.01 27.83
C SER A 651 -12.27 15.83 27.06
N SER A 652 -12.31 14.98 26.03
CA SER A 652 -13.49 14.74 25.20
C SER A 652 -13.54 13.37 24.50
N ILE A 653 -12.40 12.69 24.34
CA ILE A 653 -12.35 11.39 23.63
C ILE A 653 -13.00 10.29 24.48
N ARG A 654 -14.10 9.69 23.99
CA ARG A 654 -14.76 8.51 24.56
C ARG A 654 -14.44 7.26 23.73
N GLY A 655 -14.14 6.14 24.38
CA GLY A 655 -13.79 4.89 23.72
C GLY A 655 -12.44 4.93 22.99
N GLY A 656 -11.57 5.88 23.32
CA GLY A 656 -10.27 6.05 22.67
C GLY A 656 -9.22 5.12 23.24
N SER A 657 -8.34 4.59 22.40
CA SER A 657 -7.20 3.77 22.84
C SER A 657 -6.14 4.68 23.48
N ILE A 658 -5.73 4.36 24.71
CA ILE A 658 -4.68 5.07 25.45
C ILE A 658 -3.33 4.40 25.17
N ARG A 659 -2.34 5.20 24.78
CA ARG A 659 -0.97 4.74 24.46
C ARG A 659 0.07 5.75 24.93
#